data_AF-A0A416EA37-F1
#
_entry.id   AF-A0A416EA37-F1
#
_cell.length_a   1.000
_cell.length_b   1.000
_cell.length_c   1.000
_cell.angle_alpha   90.00
_cell.angle_beta   90.00
_cell.angle_gamma   90.00
#
_symmetry.space_group_name_H-M   'P 1'
#
loop_
_entity.id
_entity.type
_entity.pdbx_description
1 polymer ?
#
loop_
_entity_poly.entity_id
_entity_poly.type
_entity_poly.pdbx_seq_one_letter_code
_entity_poly.pdbx_strand_id
1 'polypeptide(L)'
;MIDLKGTWQFSLDRDDRGRIEHWESKNLDGRITIPGILQSQGYGDDITEHTDWVQTLYDRLWYQREEYRYGQEERTRVPFLCQPPKHYTGKAWYRRPFTVSEAQSKKWLMLYLECARWKTEAWIDGNRLGEQRSLCAPHEFTVGRLSPGEHWLTICADNGWLLPYRPDGHGVSDGLGATWNGLVGEVKITESPLVLLKRVRIFTDAAQRRAVVEAQLESHLEQDTFAVLTAEDGDGLTKSGQSVIRKAQRIEIHPGESRTERLELEYPSDAGLWDEFLPALHQVRLGLKVSVPDMADLYMEQTHTFGFRDIKAENGMFYVNGRPTYFRGTHFGGDYPLTGYPSCEPEFWDRLMGRVKEWGLNYIRFHSYCPPDAAFAAADRAGVYLQAECGMWNSFWDGCSMNEVLKEETEKILDAFGNHPSFVMLSPSNEPGGDWYSPLSAWVKEWKEKDGRRLYTAQSGWPYPMPPDKITGTDYAYFHRSGYGMEAGGSIRGYRGWHGGDYRKALEGIRCPVICHEMGQWCAYPDFKTADKFKGYLYPGSYLVYKENAAEHGVLGQNQTFAWHSGRLQAAMYKEDLEANYRTPHIYGHELLDLHDYLGQGSALVGVLDAFWDPKGYITASEWKHFCNETVVLARLPKRVYTVEEQLICSFEICHFGRDALRDESLWWRLIHKDREAEETVACGQLECGSVPLGKNFEAGEISVALADKDAPGSYRLEAGLIRSGFSNSWDIWLYEPVQETADAAVEETVDILITDSWDKAFARLKEGKKVLFLPDPAQLSYDCPRLSYRPVFWNAQMGPTWARGMGLVCDPKHPALAGFATESWAGWQWEEIMTGARGFRMEHLPEDVQNIVQPIDDWNRNYKLSLLFECRVGRGRLLVASADLKHRLKERPAANALRNSLIAYMKSDAFQPMAQVTEEELAHCRFPAHVMEQLSVRAVCEEAQDADTSAMLDGNPDTFFRLEGEYPLHIRLIMPKPHRISGLIYVPRQNHRDHEGDMKGYRVEIWSDGGWITAAEGELASSFDPKTVLFGKPVTTDRVRLTVLSGFESEDRSCWKQLQDGWYRVDDSDRPSVFAAAVLAFICEETLEEWKDGSAATVQEVVSATKEIEQ
;
A
#
# COMPACT_ATOMS: atom_id res chain seq x y z
N MET A 1 -8.06 -7.62 -42.44
CA MET A 1 -7.33 -6.90 -41.38
C MET A 1 -5.87 -6.83 -41.81
N ILE A 2 -5.19 -5.73 -41.51
CA ILE A 2 -3.76 -5.52 -41.77
C ILE A 2 -3.07 -5.33 -40.42
N ASP A 3 -2.26 -6.31 -40.01
CA ASP A 3 -1.42 -6.21 -38.81
C ASP A 3 -0.18 -5.36 -39.10
N LEU A 4 0.11 -4.41 -38.21
CA LEU A 4 1.22 -3.47 -38.33
C LEU A 4 2.35 -3.73 -37.33
N LYS A 5 2.35 -4.88 -36.66
CA LYS A 5 3.44 -5.34 -35.79
C LYS A 5 4.80 -5.40 -36.52
N GLY A 6 5.85 -5.00 -35.83
CA GLY A 6 7.25 -5.12 -36.23
C GLY A 6 8.00 -3.80 -36.10
N THR A 7 9.02 -3.59 -36.93
CA THR A 7 9.85 -2.39 -36.87
C THR A 7 9.22 -1.20 -37.61
N TRP A 8 9.27 -0.02 -36.99
CA TRP A 8 8.80 1.27 -37.50
C TRP A 8 9.98 2.24 -37.62
N GLN A 9 9.88 3.21 -38.52
CA GLN A 9 10.72 4.41 -38.48
C GLN A 9 10.31 5.27 -37.27
N PHE A 10 11.27 5.91 -36.60
CA PHE A 10 11.01 6.58 -35.33
C PHE A 10 11.90 7.80 -35.10
N SER A 11 11.37 8.83 -34.44
CA SER A 11 12.13 9.99 -33.93
C SER A 11 11.50 10.55 -32.65
N LEU A 12 12.35 10.92 -31.68
CA LEU A 12 11.97 11.74 -30.52
C LEU A 12 11.77 13.19 -30.95
N ASP A 13 10.73 13.85 -30.45
CA ASP A 13 10.39 15.24 -30.76
C ASP A 13 10.49 16.10 -29.50
N ARG A 14 11.72 16.28 -29.01
CA ARG A 14 12.04 17.00 -27.78
C ARG A 14 11.64 18.47 -27.80
N ASP A 15 11.74 19.07 -28.98
CA ASP A 15 11.56 20.51 -29.19
C ASP A 15 10.22 20.84 -29.86
N ASP A 16 9.29 19.87 -29.94
CA ASP A 16 7.99 20.01 -30.62
C ASP A 16 8.09 20.50 -32.09
N ARG A 17 9.15 20.09 -32.79
CA ARG A 17 9.45 20.49 -34.17
C ARG A 17 8.77 19.61 -35.20
N GLY A 18 8.34 18.39 -34.85
CA GLY A 18 7.86 17.41 -35.82
C GLY A 18 6.70 17.91 -36.68
N ARG A 19 5.75 18.65 -36.08
CA ARG A 19 4.65 19.28 -36.84
C ARG A 19 5.12 20.45 -37.72
N ILE A 20 6.01 21.28 -37.22
CA ILE A 20 6.55 22.45 -37.95
C ILE A 20 7.34 21.98 -39.17
N GLU A 21 8.01 20.84 -39.05
CA GLU A 21 8.87 20.27 -40.07
C GLU A 21 8.22 19.21 -40.95
N HIS A 22 6.92 18.98 -40.79
CA HIS A 22 6.17 18.01 -41.59
C HIS A 22 6.73 16.57 -41.52
N TRP A 23 7.04 16.09 -40.31
CA TRP A 23 7.55 14.74 -40.09
C TRP A 23 6.55 13.65 -40.51
N GLU A 24 5.25 13.97 -40.60
CA GLU A 24 4.23 13.07 -41.16
C GLU A 24 4.52 12.64 -42.60
N SER A 25 5.29 13.43 -43.34
CA SER A 25 5.60 13.23 -44.76
C SER A 25 7.09 12.95 -45.03
N LYS A 26 7.90 12.72 -43.98
CA LYS A 26 9.35 12.50 -44.09
C LYS A 26 9.75 11.12 -43.57
N ASN A 27 10.89 10.62 -44.03
CA ASN A 27 11.50 9.46 -43.42
C ASN A 27 12.08 9.84 -42.05
N LEU A 28 11.89 8.96 -41.06
CA LEU A 28 12.48 9.11 -39.73
C LEU A 28 13.72 8.22 -39.62
N ASP A 29 14.75 8.72 -38.95
CA ASP A 29 16.07 8.09 -38.94
C ASP A 29 16.17 6.91 -37.96
N GLY A 30 15.46 6.97 -36.83
CA GLY A 30 15.44 5.91 -35.82
C GLY A 30 14.62 4.69 -36.23
N ARG A 31 14.78 3.60 -35.49
CA ARG A 31 14.03 2.36 -35.67
C ARG A 31 13.54 1.85 -34.33
N ILE A 32 12.27 1.52 -34.23
CA ILE A 32 11.66 1.03 -33.00
C ILE A 32 10.74 -0.15 -33.30
N THR A 33 10.65 -1.11 -32.39
CA THR A 33 9.73 -2.24 -32.51
C THR A 33 8.42 -1.92 -31.80
N ILE A 34 7.31 -2.12 -32.50
CA ILE A 34 5.93 -2.00 -32.02
C ILE A 34 5.25 -3.37 -32.19
N PRO A 35 4.53 -3.90 -31.19
CA PRO A 35 4.22 -3.28 -29.89
C PRO A 35 5.44 -3.14 -28.97
N GLY A 36 5.49 -2.05 -28.20
CA GLY A 36 6.58 -1.75 -27.27
C GLY A 36 6.69 -0.27 -26.92
N ILE A 37 7.57 0.03 -25.95
CA ILE A 37 7.83 1.40 -25.46
C ILE A 37 9.27 1.82 -25.74
N LEU A 38 9.49 3.13 -25.91
CA LEU A 38 10.79 3.67 -26.30
C LEU A 38 11.86 3.49 -25.21
N GLN A 39 11.46 3.62 -23.94
CA GLN A 39 12.38 3.55 -22.80
C GLN A 39 13.01 2.16 -22.70
N SER A 40 12.21 1.10 -22.91
CA SER A 40 12.68 -0.30 -22.92
C SER A 40 13.65 -0.61 -24.07
N GLN A 41 13.66 0.20 -25.12
CA GLN A 41 14.49 0.04 -26.31
C GLN A 41 15.71 0.97 -26.31
N GLY A 42 16.00 1.62 -25.17
CA GLY A 42 17.19 2.45 -24.95
C GLY A 42 17.06 3.91 -25.38
N TYR A 43 15.86 4.36 -25.76
CA TYR A 43 15.59 5.76 -26.08
C TYR A 43 15.14 6.55 -24.84
N GLY A 44 15.49 7.84 -24.79
CA GLY A 44 15.22 8.73 -23.67
C GLY A 44 16.51 9.20 -22.99
N ASP A 45 16.36 9.82 -21.82
CA ASP A 45 17.44 10.41 -21.04
C ASP A 45 17.90 9.45 -19.92
N ASP A 46 19.19 9.53 -19.57
CA ASP A 46 19.72 8.80 -18.41
C ASP A 46 19.11 9.34 -17.11
N ILE A 47 18.90 8.44 -16.15
CA ILE A 47 18.42 8.80 -14.82
C ILE A 47 19.56 9.45 -14.03
N THR A 48 19.27 10.59 -13.40
CA THR A 48 20.17 11.41 -12.57
C THR A 48 19.41 11.95 -11.35
N GLU A 49 20.13 12.56 -10.40
CA GLU A 49 19.57 13.28 -9.26
C GLU A 49 18.68 14.48 -9.66
N HIS A 50 18.76 14.91 -10.92
CA HIS A 50 17.98 16.02 -11.50
C HIS A 50 16.96 15.54 -12.53
N THR A 51 16.68 14.23 -12.59
CA THR A 51 15.63 13.72 -13.47
C THR A 51 14.29 14.33 -13.11
N ASP A 52 13.61 14.84 -14.12
CA ASP A 52 12.37 15.56 -13.98
C ASP A 52 11.17 14.61 -13.92
N TRP A 53 10.97 13.99 -12.76
CA TRP A 53 9.89 13.03 -12.54
C TRP A 53 8.52 13.71 -12.57
N VAL A 54 7.53 13.01 -13.13
CA VAL A 54 6.12 13.43 -13.02
C VAL A 54 5.65 13.25 -11.59
N GLN A 55 6.00 12.13 -10.95
CA GLN A 55 5.67 11.91 -9.54
C GLN A 55 6.36 12.97 -8.66
N THR A 56 5.68 13.40 -7.59
CA THR A 56 6.21 14.35 -6.61
C THR A 56 7.50 13.92 -5.90
N LEU A 57 7.88 12.63 -5.99
CA LEU A 57 8.93 11.92 -5.23
C LEU A 57 8.82 11.97 -3.70
N TYR A 58 8.17 12.98 -3.12
CA TYR A 58 7.99 13.22 -1.68
C TYR A 58 9.27 13.46 -0.86
N ASP A 59 10.44 13.17 -1.41
CA ASP A 59 11.73 13.75 -1.02
C ASP A 59 12.53 14.09 -2.28
N ARG A 60 12.41 15.34 -2.73
CA ARG A 60 13.11 15.82 -3.93
C ARG A 60 14.64 15.91 -3.75
N LEU A 61 15.14 15.91 -2.52
CA LEU A 61 16.57 16.01 -2.20
C LEU A 61 17.11 14.69 -1.65
N TRP A 62 16.51 13.56 -2.01
CA TRP A 62 16.90 12.23 -1.56
C TRP A 62 18.40 11.94 -1.70
N TYR A 63 19.05 12.49 -2.74
CA TYR A 63 20.47 12.31 -3.01
C TYR A 63 21.39 13.07 -2.02
N GLN A 64 20.81 13.96 -1.19
CA GLN A 64 21.51 14.66 -0.10
C GLN A 64 21.31 13.98 1.26
N ARG A 65 20.50 12.91 1.34
CA ARG A 65 20.22 12.18 2.58
C ARG A 65 21.31 11.17 2.87
N GLU A 66 21.72 11.11 4.13
CA GLU A 66 22.79 10.22 4.57
C GLU A 66 22.43 8.74 4.37
N GLU A 67 21.17 8.37 4.61
CA GLU A 67 20.67 7.01 4.47
C GLU A 67 20.72 6.45 3.03
N TYR A 68 20.70 7.32 2.02
CA TYR A 68 20.65 6.93 0.60
C TYR A 68 21.97 7.11 -0.17
N ARG A 69 23.04 7.47 0.53
CA ARG A 69 24.38 7.66 -0.08
C ARG A 69 24.99 6.36 -0.64
N TYR A 70 24.54 5.21 -0.15
CA TYR A 70 25.12 3.90 -0.46
C TYR A 70 24.62 3.34 -1.80
N GLY A 71 25.51 2.66 -2.53
CA GLY A 71 25.15 1.97 -3.77
C GLY A 71 24.94 2.89 -4.97
N GLN A 72 25.49 4.10 -4.95
CA GLN A 72 25.33 5.10 -6.02
C GLN A 72 26.50 5.09 -7.03
N GLU A 73 27.51 4.21 -6.86
CA GLU A 73 28.79 4.27 -7.57
C GLU A 73 28.69 3.96 -9.07
N GLU A 74 27.79 3.03 -9.43
CA GLU A 74 27.63 2.58 -10.82
C GLU A 74 26.60 3.40 -11.61
N ARG A 75 25.55 3.85 -10.93
CA ARG A 75 24.43 4.62 -11.50
C ARG A 75 23.61 5.24 -10.38
N THR A 76 22.88 6.31 -10.70
CA THR A 76 21.85 6.90 -9.82
C THR A 76 20.77 5.86 -9.51
N ARG A 77 20.62 5.50 -8.24
CA ARG A 77 19.56 4.62 -7.70
C ARG A 77 18.61 5.47 -6.87
N VAL A 78 17.40 5.66 -7.37
CA VAL A 78 16.35 6.45 -6.71
C VAL A 78 15.71 5.56 -5.63
N PRO A 79 15.77 5.95 -4.34
CA PRO A 79 15.26 5.12 -3.25
C PRO A 79 13.73 5.00 -3.28
N PHE A 80 13.03 5.93 -3.94
CA PHE A 80 11.57 5.99 -3.98
C PHE A 80 10.92 5.15 -5.09
N LEU A 81 11.72 4.63 -6.04
CA LEU A 81 11.21 4.04 -7.28
C LEU A 81 11.96 2.75 -7.63
N CYS A 82 11.21 1.75 -8.10
CA CYS A 82 11.75 0.82 -9.07
C CYS A 82 11.79 1.54 -10.42
N GLN A 83 12.90 2.22 -10.70
CA GLN A 83 13.03 3.19 -11.79
C GLN A 83 13.11 2.56 -13.19
N PRO A 84 12.67 3.25 -14.25
CA PRO A 84 12.91 2.83 -15.63
C PRO A 84 14.41 2.96 -16.01
N PRO A 85 14.86 2.32 -17.11
CA PRO A 85 16.25 2.41 -17.55
C PRO A 85 16.58 3.76 -18.22
N LYS A 86 15.55 4.45 -18.72
CA LYS A 86 15.59 5.78 -19.34
C LYS A 86 14.31 6.53 -18.99
N HIS A 87 14.35 7.84 -18.88
CA HIS A 87 13.18 8.70 -18.67
C HIS A 87 12.91 9.57 -19.90
N TYR A 88 11.63 9.75 -20.26
CA TYR A 88 11.23 10.64 -21.34
C TYR A 88 9.73 10.97 -21.27
N THR A 89 9.40 12.25 -21.26
CA THR A 89 8.04 12.79 -21.43
C THR A 89 8.04 13.76 -22.61
N GLY A 90 7.07 13.61 -23.52
CA GLY A 90 6.96 14.43 -24.73
C GLY A 90 6.40 13.69 -25.93
N LYS A 91 6.61 14.26 -27.12
CA LYS A 91 6.14 13.71 -28.39
C LYS A 91 7.15 12.77 -29.02
N ALA A 92 6.67 11.66 -29.57
CA ALA A 92 7.48 10.78 -30.40
C ALA A 92 6.71 10.37 -31.66
N TRP A 93 7.42 10.32 -32.79
CA TRP A 93 6.84 10.03 -34.09
C TRP A 93 7.21 8.63 -34.54
N TYR A 94 6.22 7.90 -35.05
CA TYR A 94 6.30 6.51 -35.50
C TYR A 94 5.77 6.45 -36.92
N ARG A 95 6.52 5.86 -37.86
CA ARG A 95 6.10 5.78 -39.27
C ARG A 95 6.40 4.42 -39.88
N ARG A 96 5.42 3.83 -40.57
CA ARG A 96 5.55 2.51 -41.20
C ARG A 96 4.69 2.40 -42.48
N PRO A 97 5.19 1.73 -43.54
CA PRO A 97 4.38 1.47 -44.72
C PRO A 97 3.49 0.24 -44.51
N PHE A 98 2.36 0.24 -45.20
CA PHE A 98 1.48 -0.92 -45.33
C PHE A 98 0.89 -0.97 -46.74
N THR A 99 0.35 -2.12 -47.14
CA THR A 99 -0.19 -2.30 -48.49
C THR A 99 -1.69 -2.55 -48.43
N VAL A 100 -2.44 -1.81 -49.25
CA VAL A 100 -3.88 -1.97 -49.48
C VAL A 100 -4.07 -2.76 -50.76
N SER A 101 -4.73 -3.92 -50.66
CA SER A 101 -5.13 -4.71 -51.83
C SER A 101 -6.35 -4.13 -52.55
N GLU A 102 -6.61 -4.57 -53.78
CA GLU A 102 -7.80 -4.16 -54.53
C GLU A 102 -9.13 -4.57 -53.85
N ALA A 103 -9.12 -5.64 -53.05
CA ALA A 103 -10.27 -6.02 -52.26
C ALA A 103 -10.49 -5.06 -51.08
N GLN A 104 -9.42 -4.60 -50.45
CA GLN A 104 -9.45 -3.68 -49.31
C GLN A 104 -9.79 -2.25 -49.72
N SER A 105 -9.37 -1.80 -50.90
CA SER A 105 -9.68 -0.45 -51.41
C SER A 105 -11.18 -0.20 -51.60
N LYS A 106 -11.99 -1.28 -51.66
CA LYS A 106 -13.45 -1.24 -51.78
C LYS A 106 -14.15 -1.19 -50.42
N LYS A 107 -13.41 -1.24 -49.32
CA LYS A 107 -13.92 -1.27 -47.94
C LYS A 107 -13.61 0.05 -47.22
N TRP A 108 -14.31 0.26 -46.11
CA TRP A 108 -14.04 1.34 -45.18
C TRP A 108 -12.98 0.87 -44.18
N LEU A 109 -11.90 1.62 -44.05
CA LEU A 109 -10.77 1.28 -43.18
C LEU A 109 -10.81 2.09 -41.89
N MET A 110 -10.42 1.45 -40.79
CA MET A 110 -10.26 2.07 -39.47
C MET A 110 -8.87 1.70 -38.92
N LEU A 111 -8.19 2.64 -38.29
CA LEU A 111 -6.98 2.37 -37.52
C LEU A 111 -7.38 2.10 -36.07
N TYR A 112 -6.89 0.99 -35.52
CA TYR A 112 -7.11 0.56 -34.14
C TYR A 112 -5.75 0.46 -33.42
N LEU A 113 -5.62 1.16 -32.30
CA LEU A 113 -4.50 1.09 -31.37
C LEU A 113 -5.03 0.58 -30.03
N GLU A 114 -4.68 -0.65 -29.66
CA GLU A 114 -5.24 -1.33 -28.48
C GLU A 114 -4.92 -0.60 -27.17
N CYS A 115 -3.64 -0.28 -26.94
CA CYS A 115 -3.22 0.44 -25.74
C CYS A 115 -2.15 1.49 -26.10
N ALA A 116 -2.50 2.75 -25.91
CA ALA A 116 -1.62 3.88 -26.12
C ALA A 116 -1.74 4.84 -24.94
N ARG A 117 -0.67 5.60 -24.69
CA ARG A 117 -0.64 6.65 -23.67
C ARG A 117 -0.01 7.92 -24.25
N TRP A 118 -0.57 9.11 -24.06
CA TRP A 118 -1.92 9.46 -23.61
C TRP A 118 -2.74 10.01 -24.77
N LYS A 119 -2.13 10.86 -25.60
CA LYS A 119 -2.72 11.34 -26.83
C LYS A 119 -1.98 10.72 -28.01
N THR A 120 -2.73 10.30 -29.02
CA THR A 120 -2.16 9.95 -30.32
C THR A 120 -2.78 10.79 -31.41
N GLU A 121 -1.97 11.14 -32.41
CA GLU A 121 -2.42 11.71 -33.66
C GLU A 121 -1.97 10.82 -34.81
N ALA A 122 -2.77 10.72 -35.87
CA ALA A 122 -2.48 9.81 -36.97
C ALA A 122 -2.62 10.49 -38.35
N TRP A 123 -1.82 10.02 -39.30
CA TRP A 123 -1.83 10.45 -40.70
C TRP A 123 -1.72 9.26 -41.65
N ILE A 124 -2.38 9.35 -42.80
CA ILE A 124 -2.16 8.47 -43.95
C ILE A 124 -1.65 9.29 -45.13
N ASP A 125 -0.46 8.96 -45.62
CA ASP A 125 0.24 9.67 -46.70
C ASP A 125 0.33 11.19 -46.47
N GLY A 126 0.57 11.59 -45.22
CA GLY A 126 0.65 13.00 -44.82
C GLY A 126 -0.71 13.68 -44.57
N ASN A 127 -1.84 13.00 -44.81
CA ASN A 127 -3.18 13.53 -44.51
C ASN A 127 -3.59 13.20 -43.09
N ARG A 128 -3.96 14.22 -42.29
CA ARG A 128 -4.32 14.05 -40.88
C ARG A 128 -5.68 13.36 -40.72
N LEU A 129 -5.73 12.33 -39.88
CA LEU A 129 -6.97 11.62 -39.50
C LEU A 129 -7.66 12.23 -38.27
N GLY A 130 -6.90 12.90 -37.40
CA GLY A 130 -7.41 13.50 -36.17
C GLY A 130 -6.51 13.21 -34.98
N GLU A 131 -7.08 13.31 -33.78
CA GLU A 131 -6.43 12.96 -32.52
C GLU A 131 -7.38 12.11 -31.66
N GLN A 132 -6.77 11.26 -30.82
CA GLN A 132 -7.44 10.49 -29.80
C GLN A 132 -6.72 10.71 -28.48
N ARG A 133 -7.48 10.72 -27.38
CA ARG A 133 -6.96 10.90 -26.02
C ARG A 133 -7.71 9.99 -25.06
N SER A 134 -7.03 9.02 -24.48
CA SER A 134 -7.55 8.19 -23.40
C SER A 134 -6.39 7.60 -22.59
N LEU A 135 -6.60 7.39 -21.30
CA LEU A 135 -5.72 6.55 -20.47
C LEU A 135 -6.28 5.14 -20.26
N CYS A 136 -7.56 4.93 -20.60
CA CYS A 136 -8.31 3.76 -20.18
C CYS A 136 -8.75 2.86 -21.33
N ALA A 137 -8.88 3.39 -22.55
CA ALA A 137 -9.51 2.70 -23.67
C ALA A 137 -8.69 2.80 -24.97
N PRO A 138 -8.93 1.89 -25.93
CA PRO A 138 -8.27 1.92 -27.24
C PRO A 138 -8.46 3.24 -27.99
N HIS A 139 -7.51 3.58 -28.86
CA HIS A 139 -7.62 4.71 -29.78
C HIS A 139 -8.03 4.23 -31.17
N GLU A 140 -9.10 4.82 -31.71
CA GLU A 140 -9.63 4.48 -33.02
C GLU A 140 -9.69 5.69 -33.96
N PHE A 141 -9.28 5.52 -35.21
CA PHE A 141 -9.34 6.57 -36.23
C PHE A 141 -10.05 6.10 -37.50
N THR A 142 -10.91 6.95 -38.03
CA THR A 142 -11.50 6.75 -39.34
C THR A 142 -10.47 7.02 -40.44
N VAL A 143 -10.09 5.99 -41.18
CA VAL A 143 -9.19 6.12 -42.35
C VAL A 143 -9.99 6.34 -43.64
N GLY A 144 -11.14 5.68 -43.78
CA GLY A 144 -11.96 5.75 -44.98
C GLY A 144 -11.49 4.80 -46.08
N ARG A 145 -11.66 5.19 -47.34
CA ARG A 145 -11.20 4.39 -48.50
C ARG A 145 -9.81 4.83 -48.96
N LEU A 146 -8.95 3.86 -49.27
CA LEU A 146 -7.62 4.08 -49.85
C LEU A 146 -7.51 3.40 -51.21
N SER A 147 -6.65 3.91 -52.09
CA SER A 147 -6.33 3.26 -53.35
C SER A 147 -5.61 1.93 -53.14
N PRO A 148 -5.61 0.98 -54.09
CA PRO A 148 -4.71 -0.16 -54.04
C PRO A 148 -3.25 0.30 -54.13
N GLY A 149 -2.36 -0.23 -53.30
CA GLY A 149 -0.94 0.10 -53.31
C GLY A 149 -0.32 0.25 -51.92
N GLU A 150 0.92 0.76 -51.89
CA GLU A 150 1.62 1.09 -50.65
C GLU A 150 1.14 2.45 -50.12
N HIS A 151 0.88 2.51 -48.81
CA HIS A 151 0.48 3.68 -48.07
C HIS A 151 1.35 3.81 -46.82
N TRP A 152 1.52 5.04 -46.33
CA TRP A 152 2.29 5.33 -45.14
C TRP A 152 1.39 5.75 -43.99
N LEU A 153 1.49 5.01 -42.89
CA LEU A 153 0.92 5.41 -41.61
C LEU A 153 1.99 6.13 -40.80
N THR A 154 1.66 7.33 -40.34
CA THR A 154 2.45 8.06 -39.35
C THR A 154 1.60 8.31 -38.11
N ILE A 155 2.16 8.09 -36.93
CA ILE A 155 1.54 8.33 -35.63
C ILE A 155 2.47 9.21 -34.80
N CYS A 156 1.92 10.23 -34.15
CA CYS A 156 2.59 10.98 -33.10
C CYS A 156 1.96 10.59 -31.75
N ALA A 157 2.73 9.95 -30.88
CA ALA A 157 2.30 9.62 -29.51
C ALA A 157 2.89 10.64 -28.53
N ASP A 158 2.03 11.21 -27.70
CA ASP A 158 2.33 12.28 -26.77
C ASP A 158 1.98 11.83 -25.35
N ASN A 159 3.02 11.67 -24.54
CA ASN A 159 2.94 11.27 -23.14
C ASN A 159 3.32 12.42 -22.19
N GLY A 160 3.39 13.65 -22.69
CA GLY A 160 3.62 14.85 -21.88
C GLY A 160 2.46 15.12 -20.92
N TRP A 161 2.57 16.21 -20.15
CA TRP A 161 1.53 16.61 -19.20
C TRP A 161 0.38 17.34 -19.92
N LEU A 162 -0.65 16.59 -20.34
CA LEU A 162 -1.71 17.09 -21.24
C LEU A 162 -2.98 17.59 -20.52
N LEU A 163 -3.27 17.05 -19.34
CA LEU A 163 -4.44 17.37 -18.54
C LEU A 163 -4.04 17.48 -17.07
N PRO A 164 -4.78 18.24 -16.25
CA PRO A 164 -4.36 18.64 -14.91
C PRO A 164 -4.67 17.56 -13.86
N TYR A 165 -4.24 16.32 -14.13
CA TYR A 165 -4.35 15.18 -13.22
C TYR A 165 -3.53 15.37 -11.96
N ARG A 166 -3.80 14.64 -10.87
CA ARG A 166 -2.82 14.60 -9.78
C ARG A 166 -1.51 13.95 -10.27
N PRO A 167 -0.33 14.54 -10.00
CA PRO A 167 0.97 14.01 -10.42
C PRO A 167 1.30 12.61 -9.89
N ASP A 168 0.64 12.16 -8.82
CA ASP A 168 0.83 10.83 -8.24
C ASP A 168 -0.14 9.76 -8.79
N GLY A 169 -1.10 10.16 -9.66
CA GLY A 169 -2.06 9.23 -10.25
C GLY A 169 -1.38 8.12 -11.05
N HIS A 170 -1.80 6.87 -10.85
CA HIS A 170 -1.05 5.71 -11.35
C HIS A 170 -1.03 5.60 -12.88
N GLY A 171 -2.04 6.10 -13.59
CA GLY A 171 -2.03 6.17 -15.05
C GLY A 171 -1.11 7.25 -15.64
N VAL A 172 -0.59 8.17 -14.83
CA VAL A 172 0.16 9.34 -15.31
C VAL A 172 1.57 9.47 -14.72
N SER A 173 1.89 8.80 -13.62
CA SER A 173 3.11 9.02 -12.83
C SER A 173 4.17 7.92 -12.97
N ASP A 174 5.40 8.23 -12.55
CA ASP A 174 6.52 7.29 -12.53
C ASP A 174 6.40 6.21 -11.46
N GLY A 175 5.51 6.38 -10.48
CA GLY A 175 5.43 5.53 -9.29
C GLY A 175 5.27 4.04 -9.62
N LEU A 176 4.50 3.73 -10.67
CA LEU A 176 4.34 2.36 -11.17
C LEU A 176 4.85 2.21 -12.61
N GLY A 177 5.73 3.12 -13.05
CA GLY A 177 6.34 3.11 -14.38
C GLY A 177 5.42 3.60 -15.50
N ALA A 178 4.34 4.33 -15.20
CA ALA A 178 3.35 4.71 -16.19
C ALA A 178 3.80 5.83 -17.13
N THR A 179 4.97 6.47 -16.93
CA THR A 179 5.50 7.53 -17.81
C THR A 179 6.04 7.01 -19.16
N TRP A 180 5.71 5.79 -19.57
CA TRP A 180 6.10 5.25 -20.87
C TRP A 180 5.51 6.03 -22.06
N ASN A 181 6.21 5.95 -23.21
CA ASN A 181 5.74 6.41 -24.52
C ASN A 181 5.93 5.27 -25.53
N GLY A 182 4.89 4.99 -26.30
CA GLY A 182 4.88 3.88 -27.24
C GLY A 182 3.46 3.48 -27.62
N LEU A 183 3.36 2.37 -28.35
CA LEU A 183 2.11 1.72 -28.69
C LEU A 183 2.25 0.27 -28.20
N VAL A 184 1.44 -0.11 -27.22
CA VAL A 184 1.50 -1.41 -26.55
C VAL A 184 0.20 -2.17 -26.86
N GLY A 185 0.26 -3.47 -27.09
CA GLY A 185 -0.87 -4.20 -27.70
C GLY A 185 -0.99 -4.02 -29.22
N GLU A 186 -2.11 -4.46 -29.79
CA GLU A 186 -2.35 -4.51 -31.24
C GLU A 186 -2.34 -3.12 -31.90
N VAL A 187 -1.67 -3.03 -33.05
CA VAL A 187 -1.74 -1.90 -33.97
C VAL A 187 -2.15 -2.44 -35.32
N LYS A 188 -3.36 -2.13 -35.77
CA LYS A 188 -3.92 -2.74 -36.99
C LYS A 188 -4.86 -1.81 -37.76
N ILE A 189 -4.95 -2.04 -39.06
CA ILE A 189 -6.04 -1.52 -39.89
C ILE A 189 -7.14 -2.57 -39.96
N THR A 190 -8.31 -2.23 -39.42
CA THR A 190 -9.50 -3.06 -39.55
C THR A 190 -10.31 -2.63 -40.76
N GLU A 191 -11.08 -3.56 -41.29
CA GLU A 191 -11.85 -3.39 -42.53
C GLU A 191 -13.32 -3.56 -42.19
N SER A 192 -14.14 -2.60 -42.58
CA SER A 192 -15.59 -2.67 -42.50
C SER A 192 -16.21 -2.51 -43.89
N PRO A 193 -17.36 -3.14 -44.17
CA PRO A 193 -18.29 -2.68 -45.19
C PRO A 193 -18.58 -1.18 -45.08
N LEU A 194 -19.17 -0.60 -46.13
CA LEU A 194 -19.60 0.80 -46.16
C LEU A 194 -20.67 1.16 -45.11
N VAL A 195 -21.16 0.17 -44.35
CA VAL A 195 -21.95 0.36 -43.15
C VAL A 195 -21.13 -0.19 -41.98
N LEU A 196 -20.82 0.65 -41.01
CA LEU A 196 -20.03 0.28 -39.83
C LEU A 196 -20.93 -0.20 -38.71
N LEU A 197 -20.51 -1.27 -38.05
CA LEU A 197 -20.93 -1.58 -36.68
C LEU A 197 -20.07 -0.76 -35.73
N LYS A 198 -20.53 0.45 -35.40
CA LYS A 198 -19.79 1.43 -34.58
C LYS A 198 -19.72 1.02 -33.11
N ARG A 199 -20.81 0.48 -32.58
CA ARG A 199 -20.95 0.15 -31.16
C ARG A 199 -21.87 -1.05 -31.02
N VAL A 200 -21.51 -2.03 -30.20
CA VAL A 200 -22.35 -3.19 -29.90
C VAL A 200 -22.43 -3.36 -28.39
N ARG A 201 -23.64 -3.26 -27.84
CA ARG A 201 -23.90 -3.47 -26.41
C ARG A 201 -24.85 -4.65 -26.23
N ILE A 202 -24.48 -5.57 -25.34
CA ILE A 202 -25.33 -6.70 -24.99
C ILE A 202 -25.89 -6.46 -23.59
N PHE A 203 -27.22 -6.39 -23.49
CA PHE A 203 -27.95 -6.32 -22.23
C PHE A 203 -28.57 -7.68 -21.94
N THR A 204 -28.39 -8.18 -20.73
CA THR A 204 -28.90 -9.50 -20.34
C THR A 204 -30.01 -9.38 -19.29
N ASP A 205 -31.04 -10.21 -19.46
CA ASP A 205 -32.02 -10.54 -18.44
C ASP A 205 -31.72 -11.96 -17.97
N ALA A 206 -30.97 -12.05 -16.88
CA ALA A 206 -30.53 -13.33 -16.35
C ALA A 206 -31.72 -14.22 -15.93
N ALA A 207 -32.79 -13.64 -15.38
CA ALA A 207 -33.95 -14.41 -14.93
C ALA A 207 -34.72 -15.03 -16.10
N GLN A 208 -34.88 -14.30 -17.20
CA GLN A 208 -35.60 -14.74 -18.40
C GLN A 208 -34.72 -15.45 -19.43
N ARG A 209 -33.39 -15.51 -19.22
CA ARG A 209 -32.42 -16.02 -20.22
C ARG A 209 -32.57 -15.35 -21.57
N ARG A 210 -32.61 -14.01 -21.54
CA ARG A 210 -32.77 -13.18 -22.73
C ARG A 210 -31.59 -12.24 -22.89
N ALA A 211 -31.06 -12.14 -24.10
CA ALA A 211 -30.03 -11.18 -24.46
C ALA A 211 -30.58 -10.21 -25.52
N VAL A 212 -30.40 -8.90 -25.28
CA VAL A 212 -30.73 -7.84 -26.24
C VAL A 212 -29.42 -7.29 -26.78
N VAL A 213 -29.19 -7.51 -28.07
CA VAL A 213 -28.05 -6.99 -28.81
C VAL A 213 -28.45 -5.64 -29.40
N GLU A 214 -27.86 -4.57 -28.87
CA GLU A 214 -28.00 -3.21 -29.39
C GLU A 214 -26.80 -2.89 -30.28
N ALA A 215 -27.03 -2.68 -31.58
CA ALA A 215 -26.01 -2.39 -32.57
C ALA A 215 -26.20 -0.98 -33.15
N GLN A 216 -25.23 -0.09 -32.89
CA GLN A 216 -25.16 1.22 -33.53
C GLN A 216 -24.51 1.08 -34.91
N LEU A 217 -25.26 1.47 -35.93
CA LEU A 217 -24.86 1.45 -37.33
C LEU A 217 -24.54 2.87 -37.81
N GLU A 218 -23.52 3.00 -38.64
CA GLU A 218 -23.17 4.24 -39.34
C GLU A 218 -22.98 3.96 -40.84
N SER A 219 -23.71 4.67 -41.69
CA SER A 219 -23.73 4.47 -43.14
C SER A 219 -22.82 5.47 -43.86
N HIS A 220 -21.88 4.95 -44.64
CA HIS A 220 -21.10 5.69 -45.63
C HIS A 220 -21.45 5.29 -47.07
N LEU A 221 -22.69 4.85 -47.27
CA LEU A 221 -23.24 4.57 -48.59
C LEU A 221 -23.57 5.88 -49.32
N GLU A 222 -23.60 5.80 -50.64
CA GLU A 222 -23.95 6.92 -51.53
C GLU A 222 -25.42 6.87 -51.98
N GLN A 223 -26.12 5.78 -51.70
CA GLN A 223 -27.53 5.56 -52.04
C GLN A 223 -28.24 4.70 -51.00
N ASP A 224 -29.58 4.76 -51.01
CA ASP A 224 -30.42 3.92 -50.16
C ASP A 224 -30.21 2.43 -50.47
N THR A 225 -30.19 1.60 -49.42
CA THR A 225 -30.04 0.15 -49.57
C THR A 225 -30.73 -0.62 -48.45
N PHE A 226 -30.78 -1.94 -48.62
CA PHE A 226 -31.20 -2.85 -47.56
C PHE A 226 -29.99 -3.59 -46.99
N ALA A 227 -30.00 -3.74 -45.67
CA ALA A 227 -29.14 -4.68 -45.00
C ALA A 227 -29.94 -5.70 -44.17
N VAL A 228 -29.31 -6.83 -43.89
CA VAL A 228 -29.80 -7.85 -42.97
C VAL A 228 -28.81 -7.94 -41.84
N LEU A 229 -29.25 -7.52 -40.65
CA LEU A 229 -28.51 -7.69 -39.41
C LEU A 229 -28.96 -9.01 -38.77
N THR A 230 -28.01 -9.88 -38.46
CA THR A 230 -28.23 -11.21 -37.89
C THR A 230 -27.43 -11.36 -36.62
N ALA A 231 -28.06 -11.78 -35.53
CA ALA A 231 -27.37 -12.21 -34.32
C ALA A 231 -27.59 -13.72 -34.15
N GLU A 232 -26.50 -14.46 -33.96
CA GLU A 232 -26.50 -15.92 -33.87
C GLU A 232 -25.60 -16.40 -32.71
N ASP A 233 -26.11 -17.29 -31.87
CA ASP A 233 -25.32 -18.04 -30.87
C ASP A 233 -25.50 -19.55 -31.09
N GLY A 234 -24.40 -20.29 -30.98
CA GLY A 234 -24.28 -21.73 -31.22
C GLY A 234 -23.10 -22.02 -32.16
N ASP A 235 -22.34 -23.07 -31.86
CA ASP A 235 -21.27 -23.55 -32.75
C ASP A 235 -21.91 -24.06 -34.05
N GLY A 236 -21.76 -23.28 -35.13
CA GLY A 236 -22.10 -23.74 -36.49
C GLY A 236 -21.32 -25.01 -36.90
N LEU A 237 -20.34 -25.44 -36.09
CA LEU A 237 -19.53 -26.64 -36.26
C LEU A 237 -19.27 -27.29 -34.88
N THR A 238 -19.89 -28.45 -34.63
CA THR A 238 -19.61 -29.44 -33.56
C THR A 238 -20.27 -29.32 -32.17
N LYS A 239 -21.57 -29.66 -32.09
CA LYS A 239 -22.09 -30.76 -31.24
C LYS A 239 -23.53 -31.05 -31.69
N SER A 240 -23.77 -32.27 -32.15
CA SER A 240 -25.07 -32.72 -32.67
C SER A 240 -26.18 -32.56 -31.61
N GLY A 241 -27.05 -31.55 -31.76
CA GLY A 241 -28.33 -31.50 -31.06
C GLY A 241 -28.72 -30.18 -30.38
N GLN A 242 -27.83 -29.17 -30.27
CA GLN A 242 -28.24 -27.86 -29.75
C GLN A 242 -28.84 -26.99 -30.85
N SER A 243 -30.01 -26.39 -30.56
CA SER A 243 -30.68 -25.44 -31.45
C SER A 243 -29.86 -24.16 -31.57
N VAL A 244 -29.53 -23.75 -32.80
CA VAL A 244 -28.92 -22.45 -33.08
C VAL A 244 -29.91 -21.35 -32.69
N ILE A 245 -29.51 -20.45 -31.79
CA ILE A 245 -30.32 -19.30 -31.39
C ILE A 245 -30.02 -18.20 -32.41
N ARG A 246 -31.03 -17.81 -33.19
CA ARG A 246 -30.83 -16.87 -34.30
C ARG A 246 -31.97 -15.88 -34.42
N LYS A 247 -31.61 -14.61 -34.56
CA LYS A 247 -32.52 -13.54 -34.98
C LYS A 247 -31.93 -12.82 -36.18
N ALA A 248 -32.76 -12.54 -37.17
CA ALA A 248 -32.39 -11.71 -38.31
C ALA A 248 -33.44 -10.61 -38.50
N GLN A 249 -32.96 -9.41 -38.83
CA GLN A 249 -33.78 -8.24 -39.08
C GLN A 249 -33.34 -7.59 -40.39
N ARG A 250 -34.30 -7.31 -41.26
CA ARG A 250 -34.07 -6.49 -42.45
C ARG A 250 -34.21 -5.02 -42.08
N ILE A 251 -33.24 -4.21 -42.47
CA ILE A 251 -33.17 -2.79 -42.19
C ILE A 251 -32.97 -2.02 -43.49
N GLU A 252 -33.62 -0.88 -43.59
CA GLU A 252 -33.37 0.11 -44.64
C GLU A 252 -32.31 1.08 -44.12
N ILE A 253 -31.30 1.35 -44.94
CA ILE A 253 -30.16 2.19 -44.57
C ILE A 253 -30.06 3.34 -45.56
N HIS A 254 -30.08 4.55 -45.04
CA HIS A 254 -29.93 5.77 -45.82
C HIS A 254 -28.47 6.26 -45.86
N PRO A 255 -28.05 7.00 -46.91
CA PRO A 255 -26.74 7.65 -46.97
C PRO A 255 -26.48 8.56 -45.76
N GLY A 256 -25.33 8.40 -45.11
CA GLY A 256 -24.92 9.25 -43.98
C GLY A 256 -25.72 9.06 -42.68
N GLU A 257 -26.64 8.11 -42.64
CA GLU A 257 -27.46 7.84 -41.45
C GLU A 257 -26.64 7.18 -40.34
N SER A 258 -26.90 7.58 -39.09
CA SER A 258 -26.52 6.81 -37.91
C SER A 258 -27.79 6.40 -37.15
N ARG A 259 -27.91 5.11 -36.83
CA ARG A 259 -29.09 4.53 -36.18
C ARG A 259 -28.72 3.37 -35.27
N THR A 260 -29.62 3.03 -34.35
CA THR A 260 -29.43 1.91 -33.41
C THR A 260 -30.49 0.86 -33.65
N GLU A 261 -30.05 -0.39 -33.85
CA GLU A 261 -30.91 -1.55 -34.05
C GLU A 261 -30.85 -2.50 -32.85
N ARG A 262 -31.96 -3.20 -32.58
CA ARG A 262 -32.07 -4.11 -31.43
C ARG A 262 -32.54 -5.49 -31.86
N LEU A 263 -31.74 -6.51 -31.58
CA LEU A 263 -32.11 -7.91 -31.75
C LEU A 263 -32.25 -8.58 -30.40
N GLU A 264 -33.42 -9.17 -30.17
CA GLU A 264 -33.71 -9.94 -28.96
C GLU A 264 -33.50 -11.43 -29.25
N LEU A 265 -32.65 -12.07 -28.44
CA LEU A 265 -32.33 -13.48 -28.47
C LEU A 265 -32.87 -14.13 -27.20
N GLU A 266 -33.68 -15.17 -27.37
CA GLU A 266 -34.23 -15.99 -26.29
C GLU A 266 -33.44 -17.28 -26.17
N TYR A 267 -32.94 -17.58 -24.97
CA TYR A 267 -32.16 -18.77 -24.68
C TYR A 267 -33.01 -19.78 -23.90
N PRO A 268 -32.71 -21.08 -24.00
CA PRO A 268 -33.29 -22.09 -23.12
C PRO A 268 -33.14 -21.72 -21.65
N SER A 269 -34.12 -22.09 -20.82
CA SER A 269 -34.13 -21.77 -19.39
C SER A 269 -32.95 -22.37 -18.61
N ASP A 270 -32.31 -23.41 -19.15
CA ASP A 270 -31.13 -24.08 -18.60
C ASP A 270 -29.80 -23.49 -19.10
N ALA A 271 -29.81 -22.42 -19.90
CA ALA A 271 -28.60 -21.68 -20.23
C ALA A 271 -27.86 -21.27 -18.94
N GLY A 272 -26.54 -21.45 -18.91
CA GLY A 272 -25.73 -21.17 -17.72
C GLY A 272 -25.73 -19.68 -17.35
N LEU A 273 -25.78 -19.39 -16.04
CA LEU A 273 -25.51 -18.06 -15.49
C LEU A 273 -24.00 -17.87 -15.31
N TRP A 274 -23.57 -16.61 -15.28
CA TRP A 274 -22.20 -16.22 -14.98
C TRP A 274 -22.09 -15.70 -13.54
N ASP A 275 -21.19 -16.27 -12.74
CA ASP A 275 -20.75 -15.80 -11.41
C ASP A 275 -19.39 -16.42 -11.02
N GLU A 276 -18.91 -16.15 -9.80
CA GLU A 276 -17.60 -16.64 -9.31
C GLU A 276 -17.44 -18.16 -9.20
N PHE A 277 -18.55 -18.91 -9.19
CA PHE A 277 -18.56 -20.37 -9.05
C PHE A 277 -18.88 -21.07 -10.38
N LEU A 278 -19.71 -20.43 -11.21
CA LEU A 278 -20.14 -20.87 -12.52
C LEU A 278 -19.89 -19.77 -13.55
N PRO A 279 -18.69 -19.68 -14.14
CA PRO A 279 -18.39 -18.64 -15.14
C PRO A 279 -18.90 -19.04 -16.54
N ALA A 280 -20.21 -19.26 -16.70
CA ALA A 280 -20.77 -19.66 -17.99
C ALA A 280 -20.78 -18.48 -18.99
N LEU A 281 -20.06 -18.63 -20.10
CA LEU A 281 -19.96 -17.64 -21.17
C LEU A 281 -20.72 -18.10 -22.42
N HIS A 282 -21.23 -17.10 -23.15
CA HIS A 282 -22.00 -17.23 -24.39
C HIS A 282 -21.39 -16.34 -25.46
N GLN A 283 -21.64 -16.62 -26.74
CA GLN A 283 -21.03 -15.88 -27.86
C GLN A 283 -22.07 -15.53 -28.92
N VAL A 284 -22.29 -14.23 -29.11
CA VAL A 284 -23.10 -13.74 -30.23
C VAL A 284 -22.20 -13.40 -31.41
N ARG A 285 -22.39 -14.12 -32.51
CA ARG A 285 -21.91 -13.75 -33.84
C ARG A 285 -22.91 -12.79 -34.48
N LEU A 286 -22.52 -11.52 -34.58
CA LEU A 286 -23.29 -10.45 -35.19
C LEU A 286 -22.84 -10.25 -36.65
N GLY A 287 -23.66 -10.72 -37.58
CA GLY A 287 -23.45 -10.57 -39.02
C GLY A 287 -24.26 -9.41 -39.60
N LEU A 288 -23.65 -8.55 -40.40
CA LEU A 288 -24.32 -7.53 -41.19
C LEU A 288 -24.06 -7.78 -42.68
N LYS A 289 -25.14 -8.04 -43.42
CA LYS A 289 -25.11 -8.22 -44.88
C LYS A 289 -25.79 -7.04 -45.57
N VAL A 290 -25.07 -6.28 -46.39
CA VAL A 290 -25.59 -5.11 -47.12
C VAL A 290 -25.66 -5.43 -48.61
N SER A 291 -26.82 -5.23 -49.22
CA SER A 291 -27.07 -5.57 -50.63
C SER A 291 -27.18 -4.31 -51.49
N VAL A 292 -26.04 -3.80 -51.96
CA VAL A 292 -26.00 -2.59 -52.79
C VAL A 292 -26.23 -2.95 -54.27
N PRO A 293 -27.14 -2.25 -54.98
CA PRO A 293 -27.34 -2.45 -56.42
C PRO A 293 -26.03 -2.39 -57.21
N ASP A 294 -25.87 -3.29 -58.18
CA ASP A 294 -24.70 -3.39 -59.07
C ASP A 294 -23.35 -3.63 -58.37
N MET A 295 -23.35 -4.00 -57.09
CA MET A 295 -22.19 -4.46 -56.34
C MET A 295 -22.41 -5.86 -55.75
N ALA A 296 -21.32 -6.57 -55.45
CA ALA A 296 -21.40 -7.79 -54.65
C ALA A 296 -21.89 -7.46 -53.23
N ASP A 297 -22.67 -8.36 -52.62
CA ASP A 297 -23.12 -8.21 -51.24
C ASP A 297 -21.93 -7.96 -50.32
N LEU A 298 -21.99 -6.89 -49.52
CA LEU A 298 -20.99 -6.60 -48.51
C LEU A 298 -21.38 -7.36 -47.24
N TYR A 299 -20.44 -8.06 -46.64
CA TYR A 299 -20.67 -8.83 -45.42
C TYR A 299 -19.61 -8.53 -44.38
N MET A 300 -20.03 -8.32 -43.13
CA MET A 300 -19.16 -8.35 -41.96
C MET A 300 -19.75 -9.22 -40.87
N GLU A 301 -18.86 -9.72 -40.01
CA GLU A 301 -19.21 -10.44 -38.81
C GLU A 301 -18.31 -9.95 -37.67
N GLN A 302 -18.90 -9.75 -36.49
CA GLN A 302 -18.19 -9.54 -35.23
C GLN A 302 -18.67 -10.58 -34.21
N THR A 303 -17.76 -11.11 -33.40
CA THR A 303 -18.12 -12.01 -32.30
C THR A 303 -17.98 -11.27 -30.99
N HIS A 304 -19.01 -11.33 -30.16
CA HIS A 304 -19.06 -10.68 -28.85
C HIS A 304 -19.35 -11.73 -27.77
N THR A 305 -18.46 -11.82 -26.77
CA THR A 305 -18.65 -12.68 -25.61
C THR A 305 -19.48 -11.97 -24.55
N PHE A 306 -20.38 -12.69 -23.88
CA PHE A 306 -21.18 -12.16 -22.78
C PHE A 306 -21.56 -13.27 -21.78
N GLY A 307 -22.13 -12.89 -20.64
CA GLY A 307 -22.65 -13.82 -19.63
C GLY A 307 -24.01 -13.38 -19.08
N PHE A 308 -24.89 -14.35 -18.77
CA PHE A 308 -26.13 -14.06 -18.06
C PHE A 308 -25.85 -13.80 -16.59
N ARG A 309 -25.89 -12.54 -16.18
CA ARG A 309 -25.66 -12.14 -14.79
C ARG A 309 -26.50 -10.94 -14.39
N ASP A 310 -27.19 -11.07 -13.26
CA ASP A 310 -27.83 -9.95 -12.56
C ASP A 310 -26.96 -9.52 -11.37
N ILE A 311 -26.72 -8.22 -11.20
CA ILE A 311 -26.04 -7.67 -10.03
C ILE A 311 -26.83 -6.51 -9.46
N LYS A 312 -27.03 -6.52 -8.13
CA LYS A 312 -27.82 -5.51 -7.42
C LYS A 312 -27.23 -5.17 -6.06
N ALA A 313 -27.41 -3.92 -5.65
CA ALA A 313 -27.28 -3.49 -4.26
C ALA A 313 -28.67 -3.15 -3.74
N GLU A 314 -29.15 -3.90 -2.75
CA GLU A 314 -30.49 -3.72 -2.18
C GLU A 314 -30.47 -4.10 -0.70
N ASN A 315 -31.28 -3.44 0.13
CA ASN A 315 -31.41 -3.73 1.57
C ASN A 315 -30.05 -3.78 2.32
N GLY A 316 -29.10 -2.93 1.92
CA GLY A 316 -27.76 -2.88 2.52
C GLY A 316 -26.85 -4.06 2.18
N MET A 317 -27.15 -4.85 1.15
CA MET A 317 -26.39 -6.03 0.73
C MET A 317 -26.11 -6.03 -0.79
N PHE A 318 -25.09 -6.79 -1.18
CA PHE A 318 -24.83 -7.11 -2.58
C PHE A 318 -25.46 -8.45 -2.97
N TYR A 319 -25.98 -8.52 -4.19
CA TYR A 319 -26.54 -9.73 -4.77
C TYR A 319 -25.99 -9.97 -6.17
N VAL A 320 -25.57 -11.21 -6.45
CA VAL A 320 -25.26 -11.69 -7.80
C VAL A 320 -26.18 -12.86 -8.10
N ASN A 321 -26.97 -12.77 -9.16
CA ASN A 321 -27.98 -13.78 -9.54
C ASN A 321 -28.96 -14.11 -8.38
N GLY A 322 -29.32 -13.10 -7.58
CA GLY A 322 -30.17 -13.25 -6.39
C GLY A 322 -29.48 -13.86 -5.17
N ARG A 323 -28.19 -14.21 -5.25
CA ARG A 323 -27.40 -14.76 -4.15
C ARG A 323 -26.67 -13.65 -3.38
N PRO A 324 -26.82 -13.52 -2.03
CA PRO A 324 -26.00 -12.61 -1.23
C PRO A 324 -24.52 -12.85 -1.53
N THR A 325 -23.77 -11.80 -1.81
CA THR A 325 -22.38 -11.89 -2.25
C THR A 325 -21.49 -11.02 -1.37
N TYR A 326 -20.29 -11.53 -1.07
CA TYR A 326 -19.26 -10.80 -0.37
C TYR A 326 -18.05 -10.65 -1.30
N PHE A 327 -17.62 -9.41 -1.55
CA PHE A 327 -16.48 -9.10 -2.43
C PHE A 327 -15.16 -9.22 -1.67
N ARG A 328 -14.41 -10.30 -1.91
CA ARG A 328 -13.10 -10.56 -1.32
C ARG A 328 -12.04 -10.07 -2.29
N GLY A 329 -11.62 -8.84 -2.10
CA GLY A 329 -10.87 -8.05 -3.06
C GLY A 329 -9.40 -7.91 -2.76
N THR A 330 -8.61 -7.78 -3.82
CA THR A 330 -7.29 -7.15 -3.79
C THR A 330 -7.28 -5.92 -4.68
N HIS A 331 -6.22 -5.15 -4.57
CA HIS A 331 -5.94 -3.99 -5.40
C HIS A 331 -5.04 -4.38 -6.59
N PHE A 332 -5.08 -3.60 -7.67
CA PHE A 332 -4.01 -3.58 -8.67
C PHE A 332 -3.89 -2.19 -9.30
N GLY A 333 -2.75 -1.51 -9.06
CA GLY A 333 -2.48 -0.16 -9.55
C GLY A 333 -1.90 -0.09 -10.97
N GLY A 334 -1.63 -1.24 -11.60
CA GLY A 334 -1.04 -1.30 -12.94
C GLY A 334 0.49 -1.27 -12.95
N ASP A 335 1.14 -1.82 -11.92
CA ASP A 335 2.58 -2.06 -11.92
C ASP A 335 2.96 -3.31 -12.75
N TYR A 336 3.90 -3.13 -13.68
CA TYR A 336 4.38 -4.22 -14.55
C TYR A 336 5.91 -4.29 -14.52
N PRO A 337 6.51 -4.98 -13.55
CA PRO A 337 7.96 -4.92 -13.31
C PRO A 337 8.82 -5.35 -14.51
N LEU A 338 8.30 -6.27 -15.34
CA LEU A 338 9.01 -6.82 -16.47
C LEU A 338 8.86 -5.99 -17.76
N THR A 339 7.69 -5.42 -18.02
CA THR A 339 7.40 -4.73 -19.29
C THR A 339 7.43 -3.22 -19.15
N GLY A 340 7.04 -2.68 -17.98
CA GLY A 340 6.87 -1.24 -17.76
C GLY A 340 5.57 -0.66 -18.30
N TYR A 341 4.69 -1.50 -18.85
CA TYR A 341 3.46 -1.09 -19.50
C TYR A 341 2.39 -2.19 -19.41
N PRO A 342 1.10 -1.85 -19.58
CA PRO A 342 0.00 -2.81 -19.53
C PRO A 342 0.17 -4.04 -20.42
N SER A 343 0.08 -5.23 -19.81
CA SER A 343 0.09 -6.48 -20.57
C SER A 343 -1.24 -6.65 -21.32
N CYS A 344 -1.19 -6.71 -22.65
CA CYS A 344 -2.34 -7.10 -23.47
C CYS A 344 -2.37 -8.62 -23.75
N GLU A 345 -1.45 -9.38 -23.15
CA GLU A 345 -1.33 -10.83 -23.34
C GLU A 345 -2.25 -11.59 -22.36
N PRO A 346 -3.15 -12.48 -22.84
CA PRO A 346 -4.07 -13.24 -22.01
C PRO A 346 -3.39 -14.09 -20.92
N GLU A 347 -2.22 -14.67 -21.21
CA GLU A 347 -1.54 -15.61 -20.30
C GLU A 347 -1.09 -14.94 -19.01
N PHE A 348 -0.72 -13.66 -19.07
CA PHE A 348 -0.38 -12.87 -17.88
C PHE A 348 -1.59 -12.77 -16.94
N TRP A 349 -2.75 -12.43 -17.50
CA TRP A 349 -3.98 -12.25 -16.74
C TRP A 349 -4.55 -13.57 -16.26
N ASP A 350 -4.50 -14.65 -17.05
CA ASP A 350 -4.94 -15.98 -16.61
C ASP A 350 -4.16 -16.46 -15.37
N ARG A 351 -2.84 -16.23 -15.34
CA ARG A 351 -2.01 -16.51 -14.15
C ARG A 351 -2.45 -15.66 -12.96
N LEU A 352 -2.65 -14.36 -13.16
CA LEU A 352 -3.04 -13.43 -12.10
C LEU A 352 -4.41 -13.80 -11.51
N MET A 353 -5.43 -14.04 -12.34
CA MET A 353 -6.76 -14.47 -11.90
C MET A 353 -6.69 -15.82 -11.15
N GLY A 354 -5.83 -16.72 -11.60
CA GLY A 354 -5.54 -17.98 -10.90
C GLY A 354 -4.98 -17.76 -9.48
N ARG A 355 -4.02 -16.82 -9.33
CA ARG A 355 -3.46 -16.45 -8.01
C ARG A 355 -4.51 -15.84 -7.09
N VAL A 356 -5.34 -14.94 -7.59
CA VAL A 356 -6.44 -14.33 -6.82
C VAL A 356 -7.36 -15.42 -6.25
N LYS A 357 -7.78 -16.39 -7.06
CA LYS A 357 -8.62 -17.52 -6.61
C LYS A 357 -7.89 -18.46 -5.65
N GLU A 358 -6.60 -18.74 -5.90
CA GLU A 358 -5.77 -19.61 -5.04
C GLU A 358 -5.75 -19.12 -3.58
N TRP A 359 -5.67 -17.79 -3.40
CA TRP A 359 -5.63 -17.10 -2.11
C TRP A 359 -7.02 -16.74 -1.54
N GLY A 360 -8.11 -17.30 -2.08
CA GLY A 360 -9.46 -17.19 -1.52
C GLY A 360 -10.23 -15.93 -1.92
N LEU A 361 -9.65 -15.10 -2.78
CA LEU A 361 -10.25 -13.87 -3.29
C LEU A 361 -11.14 -14.13 -4.52
N ASN A 362 -12.06 -13.23 -4.81
CA ASN A 362 -12.97 -13.29 -5.96
C ASN A 362 -13.11 -11.95 -6.70
N TYR A 363 -12.38 -10.92 -6.29
CA TYR A 363 -12.58 -9.55 -6.75
C TYR A 363 -11.23 -8.82 -6.90
N ILE A 364 -11.12 -7.95 -7.89
CA ILE A 364 -9.99 -7.04 -8.08
C ILE A 364 -10.52 -5.63 -8.31
N ARG A 365 -10.02 -4.68 -7.53
CA ARG A 365 -10.16 -3.25 -7.81
C ARG A 365 -8.93 -2.75 -8.56
N PHE A 366 -9.15 -2.21 -9.74
CA PHE A 366 -8.13 -1.45 -10.46
C PHE A 366 -8.16 0.00 -9.99
N HIS A 367 -7.14 0.40 -9.25
CA HIS A 367 -7.05 1.70 -8.58
C HIS A 367 -6.45 2.75 -9.48
N SER A 368 -7.16 3.85 -9.63
CA SER A 368 -6.85 4.96 -10.55
C SER A 368 -6.40 4.47 -11.94
N TYR A 369 -6.98 3.33 -12.38
CA TYR A 369 -6.52 2.57 -13.53
C TYR A 369 -7.67 1.76 -14.17
N CYS A 370 -7.60 1.58 -15.49
CA CYS A 370 -8.45 0.67 -16.24
C CYS A 370 -7.55 -0.32 -17.00
N PRO A 371 -7.75 -1.63 -16.82
CA PRO A 371 -6.91 -2.64 -17.47
C PRO A 371 -7.32 -2.84 -18.95
N PRO A 372 -6.46 -3.47 -19.78
CA PRO A 372 -6.81 -3.84 -21.15
C PRO A 372 -7.86 -4.96 -21.21
N ASP A 373 -8.46 -5.16 -22.39
CA ASP A 373 -9.49 -6.19 -22.68
C ASP A 373 -9.09 -7.59 -22.18
N ALA A 374 -7.82 -7.94 -22.35
CA ALA A 374 -7.26 -9.22 -21.90
C ALA A 374 -7.50 -9.51 -20.41
N ALA A 375 -7.51 -8.49 -19.55
CA ALA A 375 -7.81 -8.63 -18.13
C ALA A 375 -9.29 -8.98 -17.89
N PHE A 376 -10.21 -8.28 -18.56
CA PHE A 376 -11.64 -8.54 -18.47
C PHE A 376 -11.98 -9.92 -19.02
N ALA A 377 -11.41 -10.29 -20.17
CA ALA A 377 -11.60 -11.61 -20.77
C ALA A 377 -11.07 -12.75 -19.87
N ALA A 378 -9.93 -12.55 -19.19
CA ALA A 378 -9.41 -13.52 -18.23
C ALA A 378 -10.30 -13.63 -16.98
N ALA A 379 -10.78 -12.51 -16.46
CA ALA A 379 -11.70 -12.48 -15.32
C ALA A 379 -13.04 -13.15 -15.63
N ASP A 380 -13.57 -12.94 -16.84
CA ASP A 380 -14.76 -13.61 -17.36
C ASP A 380 -14.60 -15.14 -17.34
N ARG A 381 -13.45 -15.66 -17.80
CA ARG A 381 -13.17 -17.10 -17.81
C ARG A 381 -12.98 -17.65 -16.39
N ALA A 382 -12.35 -16.89 -15.51
CA ALA A 382 -11.99 -17.32 -14.16
C ALA A 382 -13.12 -17.20 -13.13
N GLY A 383 -14.17 -16.41 -13.42
CA GLY A 383 -15.19 -16.06 -12.43
C GLY A 383 -14.59 -15.14 -11.35
N VAL A 384 -13.90 -14.08 -11.79
CA VAL A 384 -13.39 -13.01 -10.93
C VAL A 384 -14.14 -11.73 -11.26
N TYR A 385 -14.59 -11.02 -10.23
CA TYR A 385 -15.28 -9.74 -10.36
C TYR A 385 -14.27 -8.60 -10.48
N LEU A 386 -14.55 -7.62 -11.34
CA LEU A 386 -13.68 -6.47 -11.54
C LEU A 386 -14.41 -5.15 -11.24
N GLN A 387 -13.71 -4.26 -10.54
CA GLN A 387 -14.00 -2.83 -10.50
C GLN A 387 -12.92 -2.09 -11.28
N ALA A 388 -13.31 -1.41 -12.35
CA ALA A 388 -12.44 -0.48 -13.07
C ALA A 388 -12.64 0.96 -12.57
N GLU A 389 -11.61 1.78 -12.73
CA GLU A 389 -11.66 3.22 -12.48
C GLU A 389 -11.30 4.02 -13.73
N CYS A 390 -11.73 5.29 -13.78
CA CYS A 390 -11.54 6.16 -14.94
C CYS A 390 -10.14 6.78 -15.03
N GLY A 391 -9.12 6.13 -14.45
CA GLY A 391 -7.74 6.61 -14.47
C GLY A 391 -7.41 7.74 -13.49
N MET A 392 -8.32 8.09 -12.57
CA MET A 392 -8.28 9.36 -11.81
C MET A 392 -7.96 9.18 -10.32
N TRP A 393 -7.19 10.15 -9.81
CA TRP A 393 -6.99 10.41 -8.37
C TRP A 393 -7.03 11.93 -8.16
N ASN A 394 -8.16 12.55 -8.51
CA ASN A 394 -8.25 14.00 -8.73
C ASN A 394 -9.23 14.67 -7.76
N SER A 395 -9.33 15.99 -7.82
CA SER A 395 -10.39 16.72 -7.13
C SER A 395 -11.53 17.12 -8.06
N PHE A 396 -12.73 17.17 -7.50
CA PHE A 396 -13.96 17.42 -8.22
C PHE A 396 -14.81 18.48 -7.48
N TRP A 397 -15.48 19.32 -8.25
CA TRP A 397 -16.53 20.25 -7.81
C TRP A 397 -17.38 20.58 -9.04
N ASP A 398 -18.54 21.20 -8.85
CA ASP A 398 -19.43 21.55 -9.96
C ASP A 398 -18.73 22.49 -10.96
N GLY A 399 -18.69 22.07 -12.23
CA GLY A 399 -18.08 22.85 -13.32
C GLY A 399 -16.56 22.69 -13.50
N CYS A 400 -15.87 21.82 -12.76
CA CYS A 400 -14.47 21.54 -13.01
C CYS A 400 -14.23 20.83 -14.36
N SER A 401 -13.08 21.07 -14.99
CA SER A 401 -12.70 20.46 -16.28
C SER A 401 -12.62 18.93 -16.21
N MET A 402 -12.19 18.40 -15.06
CA MET A 402 -12.07 16.97 -14.82
C MET A 402 -13.40 16.22 -14.88
N ASN A 403 -14.55 16.87 -14.66
CA ASN A 403 -15.86 16.25 -14.81
C ASN A 403 -16.13 15.81 -16.27
N GLU A 404 -15.69 16.61 -17.25
CA GLU A 404 -15.89 16.27 -18.66
C GLU A 404 -14.92 15.18 -19.11
N VAL A 405 -13.66 15.24 -18.66
CA VAL A 405 -12.70 14.14 -18.87
C VAL A 405 -13.24 12.84 -18.29
N LEU A 406 -13.86 12.89 -17.11
CA LEU A 406 -14.45 11.72 -16.45
C LEU A 406 -15.58 11.13 -17.31
N LYS A 407 -16.47 11.96 -17.85
CA LYS A 407 -17.54 11.51 -18.76
C LYS A 407 -16.99 10.89 -20.03
N GLU A 408 -15.99 11.52 -20.65
CA GLU A 408 -15.34 11.02 -21.87
C GLU A 408 -14.67 9.65 -21.65
N GLU A 409 -13.90 9.49 -20.58
CA GLU A 409 -13.28 8.21 -20.24
C GLU A 409 -14.33 7.16 -19.88
N THR A 410 -15.39 7.54 -19.14
CA THR A 410 -16.49 6.63 -18.81
C THR A 410 -17.13 6.09 -20.08
N GLU A 411 -17.50 6.92 -21.06
CA GLU A 411 -18.12 6.45 -22.30
C GLU A 411 -17.22 5.44 -23.03
N LYS A 412 -15.92 5.74 -23.13
CA LYS A 412 -14.96 4.88 -23.82
C LYS A 412 -14.78 3.54 -23.10
N ILE A 413 -14.67 3.53 -21.78
CA ILE A 413 -14.59 2.29 -20.97
C ILE A 413 -15.84 1.45 -21.17
N LEU A 414 -17.03 2.06 -21.11
CA LEU A 414 -18.29 1.34 -21.26
C LEU A 414 -18.50 0.77 -22.67
N ASP A 415 -18.00 1.47 -23.69
CA ASP A 415 -18.06 1.03 -25.08
C ASP A 415 -17.07 -0.09 -25.38
N ALA A 416 -15.84 0.02 -24.86
CA ALA A 416 -14.80 -0.99 -25.08
C ALA A 416 -15.05 -2.27 -24.27
N PHE A 417 -15.37 -2.14 -22.97
CA PHE A 417 -15.34 -3.27 -22.03
C PHE A 417 -16.70 -3.61 -21.42
N GLY A 418 -17.75 -2.84 -21.73
CA GLY A 418 -19.03 -2.95 -21.02
C GLY A 418 -19.78 -4.29 -21.20
N ASN A 419 -19.40 -5.12 -22.17
CA ASN A 419 -20.01 -6.44 -22.44
C ASN A 419 -19.45 -7.56 -21.55
N HIS A 420 -18.31 -7.35 -20.89
CA HIS A 420 -17.70 -8.35 -20.01
C HIS A 420 -18.56 -8.57 -18.76
N PRO A 421 -19.04 -9.80 -18.49
CA PRO A 421 -19.83 -10.06 -17.29
C PRO A 421 -19.05 -9.86 -15.98
N SER A 422 -17.72 -9.95 -16.02
CA SER A 422 -16.82 -9.65 -14.89
C SER A 422 -16.77 -8.17 -14.51
N PHE A 423 -17.09 -7.25 -15.42
CA PHE A 423 -17.11 -5.83 -15.14
C PHE A 423 -18.39 -5.46 -14.37
N VAL A 424 -18.32 -5.60 -13.04
CA VAL A 424 -19.50 -5.53 -12.16
C VAL A 424 -19.63 -4.22 -11.40
N MET A 425 -18.56 -3.45 -11.28
CA MET A 425 -18.50 -2.20 -10.52
C MET A 425 -17.70 -1.14 -11.28
N LEU A 426 -18.13 0.12 -11.23
CA LEU A 426 -17.37 1.25 -11.76
C LEU A 426 -17.30 2.38 -10.74
N SER A 427 -16.09 2.90 -10.53
CA SER A 427 -15.80 4.05 -9.67
C SER A 427 -15.20 5.20 -10.49
N PRO A 428 -15.54 6.47 -10.19
CA PRO A 428 -15.07 7.61 -10.97
C PRO A 428 -13.60 7.95 -10.68
N SER A 429 -13.15 7.80 -9.43
CA SER A 429 -11.81 8.21 -8.98
C SER A 429 -11.45 7.51 -7.67
N ASN A 430 -10.15 7.26 -7.48
CA ASN A 430 -9.57 7.03 -6.17
C ASN A 430 -9.60 8.34 -5.37
N GLU A 431 -9.93 8.25 -4.09
CA GLU A 431 -9.82 9.27 -3.05
C GLU A 431 -10.06 10.70 -3.58
N PRO A 432 -11.25 11.00 -4.13
CA PRO A 432 -11.50 12.30 -4.74
C PRO A 432 -11.42 13.43 -3.72
N GLY A 433 -10.69 14.49 -4.05
CA GLY A 433 -10.64 15.73 -3.26
C GLY A 433 -11.67 16.78 -3.68
N GLY A 434 -11.71 17.92 -3.00
CA GLY A 434 -12.64 19.02 -3.30
C GLY A 434 -14.09 18.75 -2.88
N ASP A 435 -15.04 19.51 -3.44
CA ASP A 435 -16.49 19.36 -3.21
C ASP A 435 -17.09 18.25 -4.09
N TRP A 436 -16.51 17.06 -4.03
CA TRP A 436 -16.73 15.98 -5.01
C TRP A 436 -18.12 15.32 -4.96
N TYR A 437 -18.81 15.36 -3.81
CA TYR A 437 -20.03 14.54 -3.61
C TYR A 437 -21.16 14.89 -4.59
N SER A 438 -21.40 16.18 -4.84
CA SER A 438 -22.44 16.65 -5.77
C SER A 438 -22.18 16.19 -7.21
N PRO A 439 -21.04 16.55 -7.86
CA PRO A 439 -20.78 16.18 -9.25
C PRO A 439 -20.65 14.66 -9.44
N LEU A 440 -20.07 13.94 -8.48
CA LEU A 440 -19.88 12.49 -8.63
C LEU A 440 -21.17 11.68 -8.37
N SER A 441 -22.07 12.15 -7.48
CA SER A 441 -23.41 11.55 -7.37
C SER A 441 -24.27 11.81 -8.61
N ALA A 442 -24.11 12.96 -9.25
CA ALA A 442 -24.75 13.26 -10.53
C ALA A 442 -24.20 12.35 -11.65
N TRP A 443 -22.88 12.12 -11.68
CA TRP A 443 -22.23 11.16 -12.57
C TRP A 443 -22.80 9.74 -12.37
N VAL A 444 -22.93 9.25 -11.13
CA VAL A 444 -23.54 7.95 -10.83
C VAL A 444 -24.94 7.84 -11.44
N LYS A 445 -25.78 8.86 -11.20
CA LYS A 445 -27.15 8.89 -11.74
C LYS A 445 -27.14 8.82 -13.27
N GLU A 446 -26.34 9.65 -13.93
CA GLU A 446 -26.26 9.73 -15.38
C GLU A 446 -25.87 8.38 -16.01
N TRP A 447 -24.80 7.76 -15.51
CA TRP A 447 -24.28 6.53 -16.11
C TRP A 447 -25.08 5.30 -15.77
N LYS A 448 -25.72 5.26 -14.60
CA LYS A 448 -26.68 4.21 -14.27
C LYS A 448 -27.93 4.26 -15.16
N GLU A 449 -28.39 5.45 -15.54
CA GLU A 449 -29.49 5.63 -16.50
C GLU A 449 -29.08 5.23 -17.93
N LYS A 450 -27.84 5.54 -18.35
CA LYS A 450 -27.31 5.20 -19.67
C LYS A 450 -26.94 3.72 -19.81
N ASP A 451 -26.43 3.10 -18.75
CA ASP A 451 -25.97 1.71 -18.74
C ASP A 451 -26.08 1.08 -17.33
N GLY A 452 -27.22 0.45 -17.06
CA GLY A 452 -27.51 -0.22 -15.78
C GLY A 452 -26.93 -1.63 -15.62
N ARG A 453 -25.95 -2.03 -16.43
CA ARG A 453 -25.37 -3.40 -16.37
C ARG A 453 -24.44 -3.64 -15.18
N ARG A 454 -24.12 -2.63 -14.36
CA ARG A 454 -23.16 -2.71 -13.25
C ARG A 454 -23.56 -1.79 -12.09
N LEU A 455 -22.90 -1.96 -10.95
CA LEU A 455 -23.03 -1.07 -9.80
C LEU A 455 -22.10 0.14 -9.93
N TYR A 456 -22.57 1.29 -9.43
CA TYR A 456 -21.82 2.53 -9.47
C TYR A 456 -21.64 3.11 -8.07
N THR A 457 -20.43 3.59 -7.78
CA THR A 457 -20.15 4.37 -6.57
C THR A 457 -19.79 5.81 -6.90
N ALA A 458 -20.07 6.74 -5.98
CA ALA A 458 -19.64 8.14 -6.13
C ALA A 458 -18.13 8.34 -5.91
N GLN A 459 -17.43 7.40 -5.25
CA GLN A 459 -16.01 7.51 -4.91
C GLN A 459 -15.43 6.17 -4.46
N SER A 460 -14.10 6.06 -4.41
CA SER A 460 -13.37 5.01 -3.66
C SER A 460 -12.43 5.63 -2.63
N GLY A 461 -12.56 5.27 -1.34
CA GLY A 461 -11.61 5.65 -0.29
C GLY A 461 -12.05 6.66 0.76
N TRP A 462 -12.14 7.95 0.43
CA TRP A 462 -12.34 8.99 1.46
C TRP A 462 -13.66 8.84 2.23
N PRO A 463 -13.73 9.32 3.48
CA PRO A 463 -14.98 9.43 4.19
C PRO A 463 -15.98 10.30 3.44
N TYR A 464 -17.24 9.88 3.48
CA TYR A 464 -18.33 10.73 3.03
C TYR A 464 -18.45 11.99 3.91
N PRO A 465 -18.76 13.16 3.33
CA PRO A 465 -18.95 14.41 4.06
C PRO A 465 -20.34 14.49 4.72
N MET A 466 -20.96 13.34 5.02
CA MET A 466 -22.18 13.22 5.82
C MET A 466 -22.20 11.95 6.68
N PRO A 467 -23.06 11.87 7.73
CA PRO A 467 -23.25 10.65 8.50
C PRO A 467 -23.76 9.48 7.64
N PRO A 468 -23.51 8.21 8.03
CA PRO A 468 -23.87 7.04 7.23
C PRO A 468 -25.34 6.97 6.78
N ASP A 469 -26.29 7.42 7.59
CA ASP A 469 -27.73 7.42 7.26
C ASP A 469 -28.14 8.45 6.19
N LYS A 470 -27.24 9.38 5.86
CA LYS A 470 -27.43 10.43 4.84
C LYS A 470 -26.74 10.12 3.51
N ILE A 471 -25.91 9.09 3.46
CA ILE A 471 -25.23 8.68 2.23
C ILE A 471 -26.29 8.17 1.24
N THR A 472 -26.39 8.85 0.09
CA THR A 472 -27.36 8.57 -0.99
C THR A 472 -26.69 8.79 -2.34
N GLY A 473 -27.38 8.52 -3.46
CA GLY A 473 -26.82 8.77 -4.79
C GLY A 473 -25.68 7.83 -5.21
N THR A 474 -25.53 6.70 -4.52
CA THR A 474 -24.49 5.67 -4.76
C THR A 474 -25.09 4.28 -4.50
N ASP A 475 -24.65 3.24 -5.22
CA ASP A 475 -25.13 1.86 -5.01
C ASP A 475 -24.49 1.20 -3.78
N TYR A 476 -23.26 1.59 -3.45
CA TYR A 476 -22.50 1.13 -2.30
C TYR A 476 -21.59 2.24 -1.78
N ALA A 477 -21.05 2.05 -0.58
CA ALA A 477 -20.16 3.01 0.05
C ALA A 477 -18.82 2.37 0.39
N TYR A 478 -17.75 3.16 0.33
CA TYR A 478 -16.48 2.77 0.91
C TYR A 478 -16.38 3.20 2.36
N PHE A 479 -15.67 2.38 3.12
CA PHE A 479 -15.29 2.67 4.49
C PHE A 479 -13.79 2.48 4.64
N HIS A 480 -13.09 3.57 4.92
CA HIS A 480 -11.65 3.61 5.20
C HIS A 480 -11.43 4.25 6.57
N ARG A 481 -11.95 5.47 6.72
CA ARG A 481 -11.93 6.34 7.89
C ARG A 481 -13.30 7.05 7.92
N SER A 482 -13.91 7.35 9.08
CA SER A 482 -15.16 8.13 9.14
C SER A 482 -14.89 9.61 9.43
N GLY A 483 -15.29 10.51 8.53
CA GLY A 483 -15.14 11.97 8.67
C GLY A 483 -16.11 12.63 9.65
N TYR A 484 -17.03 11.84 10.23
CA TYR A 484 -17.88 12.23 11.36
C TYR A 484 -17.33 11.63 12.65
N GLY A 485 -16.39 12.36 13.26
CA GLY A 485 -15.94 12.14 14.62
C GLY A 485 -14.53 12.69 14.87
N MET A 486 -14.37 13.52 15.89
CA MET A 486 -13.08 13.71 16.58
C MET A 486 -12.76 12.44 17.44
N GLU A 487 -12.91 11.27 16.82
CA GLU A 487 -13.20 9.92 17.35
C GLU A 487 -14.67 9.61 17.76
N ALA A 488 -15.34 8.81 16.91
CA ALA A 488 -16.23 7.68 17.28
C ALA A 488 -16.68 6.92 16.01
N GLY A 489 -15.72 6.27 15.34
CA GLY A 489 -15.91 5.45 14.13
C GLY A 489 -14.64 4.68 13.75
N GLY A 490 -13.48 5.26 14.05
CA GLY A 490 -12.18 4.62 13.99
C GLY A 490 -11.67 4.40 12.56
N SER A 491 -10.35 4.31 12.44
CA SER A 491 -9.73 3.62 11.30
C SER A 491 -10.21 2.15 11.31
N ILE A 492 -10.43 1.56 10.14
CA ILE A 492 -10.75 0.12 9.93
C ILE A 492 -9.59 -0.83 10.29
N ARG A 493 -8.71 -0.39 11.19
CA ARG A 493 -7.43 -1.02 11.53
C ARG A 493 -7.16 -0.80 13.01
N GLY A 494 -6.54 -1.79 13.66
CA GLY A 494 -6.11 -1.69 15.05
C GLY A 494 -7.15 -2.13 16.10
N TYR A 495 -6.86 -1.79 17.35
CA TYR A 495 -7.45 -2.41 18.55
C TYR A 495 -8.98 -2.38 18.66
N ARG A 496 -9.66 -1.47 17.95
CA ARG A 496 -11.13 -1.46 17.95
C ARG A 496 -11.73 -2.68 17.24
N GLY A 497 -11.09 -3.16 16.17
CA GLY A 497 -11.49 -4.36 15.45
C GLY A 497 -10.78 -5.62 15.94
N TRP A 498 -9.56 -5.47 16.47
CA TRP A 498 -8.76 -6.59 16.97
C TRP A 498 -9.32 -7.18 18.26
N HIS A 499 -8.78 -8.32 18.69
CA HIS A 499 -9.17 -9.00 19.93
C HIS A 499 -10.68 -9.26 20.01
N GLY A 500 -11.27 -9.72 18.90
CA GLY A 500 -12.71 -10.02 18.83
C GLY A 500 -13.63 -8.80 18.68
N GLY A 501 -13.07 -7.60 18.51
CA GLY A 501 -13.80 -6.37 18.22
C GLY A 501 -14.41 -6.30 16.81
N ASP A 502 -15.16 -5.22 16.54
CA ASP A 502 -15.74 -4.90 15.24
C ASP A 502 -16.03 -3.38 15.09
N TYR A 503 -16.42 -2.96 13.88
CA TYR A 503 -16.63 -1.54 13.53
C TYR A 503 -18.10 -1.13 13.46
N ARG A 504 -19.05 -1.92 14.01
CA ARG A 504 -20.49 -1.72 13.83
C ARG A 504 -20.97 -0.29 14.11
N LYS A 505 -20.49 0.32 15.19
CA LYS A 505 -20.90 1.68 15.60
C LYS A 505 -20.55 2.75 14.53
N ALA A 506 -19.53 2.52 13.70
CA ALA A 506 -19.13 3.46 12.66
C ALA A 506 -20.06 3.47 11.43
N LEU A 507 -20.86 2.42 11.29
CA LEU A 507 -21.75 2.18 10.15
C LEU A 507 -23.23 2.25 10.55
N GLU A 508 -23.53 2.72 11.76
CA GLU A 508 -24.91 2.80 12.24
C GLU A 508 -25.75 3.69 11.32
N GLY A 509 -26.87 3.13 10.82
CA GLY A 509 -27.79 3.82 9.93
C GLY A 509 -27.44 3.75 8.43
N ILE A 510 -26.30 3.15 8.05
CA ILE A 510 -25.96 2.94 6.64
C ILE A 510 -27.04 2.13 5.93
N ARG A 511 -27.38 2.51 4.69
CA ARG A 511 -28.48 1.90 3.91
C ARG A 511 -28.03 1.10 2.71
N CYS A 512 -26.85 1.42 2.17
CA CYS A 512 -26.21 0.67 1.09
C CYS A 512 -25.17 -0.31 1.67
N PRO A 513 -24.80 -1.37 0.93
CA PRO A 513 -23.70 -2.22 1.34
C PRO A 513 -22.37 -1.45 1.36
N VAL A 514 -21.46 -1.90 2.22
CA VAL A 514 -20.16 -1.25 2.44
C VAL A 514 -19.02 -2.15 1.98
N ILE A 515 -18.01 -1.57 1.34
CA ILE A 515 -16.71 -2.20 1.07
C ILE A 515 -15.64 -1.51 1.92
N CYS A 516 -14.81 -2.32 2.56
CA CYS A 516 -13.63 -1.86 3.28
C CYS A 516 -12.55 -1.46 2.27
N HIS A 517 -12.16 -0.19 2.26
CA HIS A 517 -11.16 0.33 1.32
C HIS A 517 -9.75 0.03 1.80
N GLU A 518 -8.88 -0.44 0.90
CA GLU A 518 -7.43 -0.56 1.12
C GLU A 518 -7.03 -1.17 2.47
N MET A 519 -7.72 -2.21 2.89
CA MET A 519 -7.54 -2.85 4.19
C MET A 519 -6.13 -3.42 4.38
N GLY A 520 -5.61 -3.34 5.61
CA GLY A 520 -4.25 -3.74 5.95
C GLY A 520 -3.23 -2.63 5.73
N GLN A 521 -2.21 -2.91 4.90
CA GLN A 521 -1.01 -2.09 4.64
C GLN A 521 0.10 -2.20 5.71
N TRP A 522 0.17 -3.34 6.39
CA TRP A 522 1.29 -3.67 7.28
C TRP A 522 2.47 -4.14 6.45
N CYS A 523 3.67 -3.61 6.67
CA CYS A 523 4.83 -4.03 5.89
C CYS A 523 5.50 -5.29 6.46
N ALA A 524 6.18 -6.03 5.59
CA ALA A 524 7.23 -6.98 5.95
C ALA A 524 8.60 -6.44 5.49
N TYR A 525 9.67 -6.86 6.16
CA TYR A 525 11.04 -6.49 5.79
C TYR A 525 11.38 -7.09 4.40
N PRO A 526 12.06 -6.37 3.51
CA PRO A 526 12.32 -6.84 2.14
C PRO A 526 13.13 -8.14 2.12
N ASP A 527 12.75 -9.11 1.28
CA ASP A 527 13.70 -10.12 0.80
C ASP A 527 14.47 -9.54 -0.38
N PHE A 528 15.77 -9.29 -0.21
CA PHE A 528 16.58 -8.67 -1.26
C PHE A 528 16.78 -9.59 -2.47
N LYS A 529 16.45 -10.88 -2.39
CA LYS A 529 16.42 -11.79 -3.56
C LYS A 529 15.31 -11.44 -4.54
N THR A 530 14.28 -10.71 -4.12
CA THR A 530 13.25 -10.20 -5.04
C THR A 530 13.85 -9.30 -6.11
N ALA A 531 14.93 -8.57 -5.80
CA ALA A 531 15.66 -7.77 -6.77
C ALA A 531 16.17 -8.59 -7.97
N ASP A 532 16.51 -9.88 -7.78
CA ASP A 532 17.01 -10.76 -8.85
C ASP A 532 15.94 -11.10 -9.90
N LYS A 533 14.65 -10.85 -9.59
CA LYS A 533 13.52 -11.09 -10.50
C LYS A 533 13.31 -9.95 -11.50
N PHE A 534 13.85 -8.77 -11.24
CA PHE A 534 13.76 -7.59 -12.12
C PHE A 534 14.69 -7.74 -13.33
N LYS A 535 14.33 -8.64 -14.24
CA LYS A 535 15.08 -8.96 -15.46
C LYS A 535 14.58 -8.23 -16.70
N GLY A 536 13.61 -7.33 -16.52
CA GLY A 536 12.91 -6.61 -17.59
C GLY A 536 13.12 -5.11 -17.50
N TYR A 537 12.02 -4.37 -17.61
CA TYR A 537 12.01 -2.91 -17.70
C TYR A 537 12.40 -2.21 -16.40
N LEU A 538 11.70 -2.46 -15.30
CA LEU A 538 11.98 -1.74 -14.06
C LEU A 538 13.29 -2.23 -13.45
N TYR A 539 14.11 -1.29 -13.02
CA TYR A 539 15.34 -1.52 -12.28
C TYR A 539 15.06 -1.33 -10.78
N PRO A 540 15.42 -2.28 -9.90
CA PRO A 540 15.05 -2.25 -8.49
C PRO A 540 15.99 -1.36 -7.67
N GLY A 541 16.10 -0.07 -8.04
CA GLY A 541 16.98 0.91 -7.42
C GLY A 541 16.76 1.00 -5.90
N SER A 542 15.51 1.11 -5.48
CA SER A 542 15.09 1.13 -4.07
C SER A 542 15.65 -0.06 -3.27
N TYR A 543 15.34 -1.30 -3.69
CA TYR A 543 15.82 -2.52 -3.04
C TYR A 543 17.34 -2.57 -2.91
N LEU A 544 18.08 -2.09 -3.92
CA LEU A 544 19.53 -2.11 -3.90
C LEU A 544 20.11 -1.06 -2.94
N VAL A 545 19.51 0.14 -2.85
CA VAL A 545 19.87 1.13 -1.84
C VAL A 545 19.65 0.56 -0.43
N TYR A 546 18.50 -0.06 -0.19
CA TYR A 546 18.17 -0.69 1.09
C TYR A 546 19.12 -1.82 1.45
N LYS A 547 19.53 -2.62 0.46
CA LYS A 547 20.48 -3.72 0.63
C LYS A 547 21.87 -3.21 1.05
N GLU A 548 22.37 -2.17 0.42
CA GLU A 548 23.67 -1.59 0.78
C GLU A 548 23.60 -0.88 2.14
N ASN A 549 22.49 -0.18 2.44
CA ASN A 549 22.26 0.40 3.76
C ASN A 549 22.24 -0.69 4.86
N ALA A 550 21.56 -1.82 4.64
CA ALA A 550 21.58 -2.96 5.54
C ALA A 550 22.98 -3.59 5.72
N ALA A 551 23.85 -3.50 4.71
CA ALA A 551 25.22 -3.96 4.79
C ALA A 551 26.05 -3.06 5.70
N GLU A 552 25.92 -1.74 5.54
CA GLU A 552 26.60 -0.73 6.37
C GLU A 552 26.23 -0.87 7.86
N HIS A 553 24.95 -1.11 8.15
CA HIS A 553 24.48 -1.31 9.53
C HIS A 553 24.68 -2.74 10.07
N GLY A 554 25.35 -3.62 9.31
CA GLY A 554 25.72 -4.97 9.77
C GLY A 554 24.53 -5.94 9.96
N VAL A 555 23.40 -5.69 9.28
CA VAL A 555 22.19 -6.53 9.37
C VAL A 555 21.86 -7.30 8.08
N LEU A 556 22.56 -7.05 6.98
CA LEU A 556 22.33 -7.74 5.69
C LEU A 556 22.37 -9.27 5.81
N GLY A 557 23.27 -9.82 6.64
CA GLY A 557 23.37 -11.27 6.89
C GLY A 557 22.10 -11.88 7.49
N GLN A 558 21.22 -11.07 8.07
CA GLN A 558 19.95 -11.48 8.68
C GLN A 558 18.75 -11.28 7.74
N ASN A 559 18.93 -10.82 6.50
CA ASN A 559 17.86 -10.42 5.60
C ASN A 559 16.71 -11.44 5.49
N GLN A 560 17.01 -12.70 5.19
CA GLN A 560 15.97 -13.73 5.05
C GLN A 560 15.26 -14.03 6.39
N THR A 561 15.99 -13.93 7.49
CA THR A 561 15.43 -14.08 8.84
C THR A 561 14.48 -12.93 9.12
N PHE A 562 14.89 -11.68 8.88
CA PHE A 562 14.03 -10.52 9.08
C PHE A 562 12.79 -10.56 8.20
N ALA A 563 12.92 -10.89 6.92
CA ALA A 563 11.79 -11.03 6.00
C ALA A 563 10.78 -12.07 6.48
N TRP A 564 11.26 -13.24 6.95
CA TRP A 564 10.36 -14.27 7.47
C TRP A 564 9.66 -13.85 8.77
N HIS A 565 10.41 -13.34 9.75
CA HIS A 565 9.89 -13.02 11.08
C HIS A 565 8.93 -11.82 11.05
N SER A 566 9.29 -10.76 10.33
CA SER A 566 8.39 -9.61 10.10
C SER A 566 7.16 -10.01 9.27
N GLY A 567 7.31 -10.91 8.29
CA GLY A 567 6.20 -11.44 7.50
C GLY A 567 5.19 -12.26 8.31
N ARG A 568 5.64 -13.04 9.31
CA ARG A 568 4.72 -13.74 10.24
C ARG A 568 3.88 -12.76 11.05
N LEU A 569 4.49 -11.69 11.53
CA LEU A 569 3.79 -10.60 12.23
C LEU A 569 2.81 -9.89 11.29
N GLN A 570 3.23 -9.54 10.07
CA GLN A 570 2.36 -8.97 9.04
C GLN A 570 1.12 -9.84 8.81
N ALA A 571 1.28 -11.15 8.61
CA ALA A 571 0.17 -12.08 8.42
C ALA A 571 -0.79 -12.12 9.62
N ALA A 572 -0.26 -12.06 10.85
CA ALA A 572 -1.08 -11.97 12.07
C ALA A 572 -1.92 -10.68 12.12
N MET A 573 -1.37 -9.55 11.67
CA MET A 573 -2.09 -8.28 11.59
C MET A 573 -3.19 -8.29 10.52
N TYR A 574 -2.89 -8.81 9.32
CA TYR A 574 -3.90 -8.98 8.28
C TYR A 574 -5.05 -9.88 8.73
N LYS A 575 -4.75 -10.95 9.47
CA LYS A 575 -5.76 -11.84 10.04
C LYS A 575 -6.70 -11.08 10.98
N GLU A 576 -6.20 -10.23 11.88
CA GLU A 576 -7.07 -9.45 12.76
C GLU A 576 -7.94 -8.46 11.99
N ASP A 577 -7.38 -7.74 11.01
CA ASP A 577 -8.14 -6.78 10.19
C ASP A 577 -9.23 -7.48 9.36
N LEU A 578 -8.91 -8.61 8.72
CA LEU A 578 -9.85 -9.42 7.94
C LEU A 578 -10.97 -9.98 8.81
N GLU A 579 -10.65 -10.59 9.94
CA GLU A 579 -11.66 -11.15 10.82
C GLU A 579 -12.57 -10.07 11.43
N ALA A 580 -12.01 -8.90 11.79
CA ALA A 580 -12.80 -7.76 12.22
C ALA A 580 -13.78 -7.31 11.13
N ASN A 581 -13.34 -7.36 9.88
CA ASN A 581 -14.17 -7.05 8.73
C ASN A 581 -15.35 -8.03 8.56
N TYR A 582 -15.06 -9.33 8.63
CA TYR A 582 -16.10 -10.37 8.57
C TYR A 582 -17.07 -10.28 9.75
N ARG A 583 -16.60 -9.96 10.97
CA ARG A 583 -17.43 -9.73 12.16
C ARG A 583 -18.30 -8.47 12.07
N THR A 584 -17.88 -7.44 11.33
CA THR A 584 -18.57 -6.14 11.31
C THR A 584 -19.84 -6.17 10.46
N PRO A 585 -21.05 -5.98 11.02
CA PRO A 585 -22.26 -5.90 10.20
C PRO A 585 -22.20 -4.79 9.14
N HIS A 586 -22.96 -4.94 8.05
CA HIS A 586 -23.02 -4.01 6.89
C HIS A 586 -21.81 -3.98 5.96
N ILE A 587 -20.63 -4.48 6.36
CA ILE A 587 -19.50 -4.63 5.45
C ILE A 587 -19.64 -5.92 4.63
N TYR A 588 -19.82 -5.82 3.31
CA TYR A 588 -19.98 -6.96 2.40
C TYR A 588 -18.87 -7.00 1.35
N GLY A 589 -17.72 -6.41 1.66
CA GLY A 589 -16.51 -6.58 0.90
C GLY A 589 -15.30 -5.94 1.56
N HIS A 590 -14.13 -6.32 1.09
CA HIS A 590 -12.87 -5.66 1.41
C HIS A 590 -11.98 -5.61 0.18
N GLU A 591 -11.06 -4.67 0.18
CA GLU A 591 -10.00 -4.54 -0.81
C GLU A 591 -8.69 -4.50 -0.07
N LEU A 592 -7.87 -5.55 -0.19
CA LEU A 592 -6.51 -5.50 0.32
C LEU A 592 -5.72 -4.45 -0.46
N LEU A 593 -4.93 -3.65 0.25
CA LEU A 593 -3.83 -2.89 -0.36
C LEU A 593 -2.54 -3.40 0.30
N ASP A 594 -1.98 -4.50 -0.18
CA ASP A 594 -2.38 -5.27 -1.36
C ASP A 594 -2.06 -6.77 -1.11
N LEU A 595 -2.50 -7.68 -1.97
CA LEU A 595 -2.06 -9.09 -1.89
C LEU A 595 -0.60 -9.22 -2.33
N HIS A 596 -0.15 -8.39 -3.29
CA HIS A 596 1.25 -8.29 -3.75
C HIS A 596 1.94 -7.00 -3.29
N ASP A 597 3.25 -6.90 -3.46
CA ASP A 597 3.97 -5.68 -3.09
C ASP A 597 3.75 -4.54 -4.08
N TYR A 598 3.52 -3.35 -3.55
CA TYR A 598 3.38 -2.12 -4.32
C TYR A 598 4.75 -1.46 -4.53
N LEU A 599 5.11 -1.19 -5.79
CA LEU A 599 6.46 -0.72 -6.14
C LEU A 599 6.68 0.79 -6.03
N GLY A 600 5.62 1.58 -6.08
CA GLY A 600 5.72 3.04 -6.03
C GLY A 600 5.93 3.58 -4.62
N GLN A 601 6.12 4.90 -4.53
CA GLN A 601 6.15 5.65 -3.27
C GLN A 601 7.11 5.06 -2.21
N GLY A 602 8.30 4.60 -2.60
CA GLY A 602 9.26 3.98 -1.67
C GLY A 602 9.26 2.46 -1.61
N SER A 603 8.46 1.81 -2.45
CA SER A 603 8.17 0.37 -2.40
C SER A 603 7.49 -0.01 -1.08
N ALA A 604 6.15 0.01 -1.08
CA ALA A 604 5.34 -0.41 0.05
C ALA A 604 5.22 -1.95 0.06
N LEU A 605 5.96 -2.58 0.97
CA LEU A 605 6.12 -4.05 1.05
C LEU A 605 4.97 -4.71 1.83
N VAL A 606 3.75 -4.35 1.44
CA VAL A 606 2.50 -4.68 2.14
C VAL A 606 1.94 -6.05 1.73
N GLY A 607 2.38 -6.61 0.61
CA GLY A 607 1.89 -7.87 0.09
C GLY A 607 2.42 -9.07 0.85
N VAL A 608 1.62 -10.14 0.90
CA VAL A 608 2.11 -11.49 1.25
C VAL A 608 2.70 -12.22 0.04
N LEU A 609 2.42 -11.69 -1.16
CA LEU A 609 3.12 -11.97 -2.40
C LEU A 609 4.11 -10.85 -2.71
N ASP A 610 5.18 -11.16 -3.44
CA ASP A 610 6.08 -10.14 -3.96
C ASP A 610 5.50 -9.42 -5.20
N ALA A 611 6.19 -8.42 -5.73
CA ALA A 611 5.75 -7.64 -6.89
C ALA A 611 5.56 -8.47 -8.19
N PHE A 612 5.94 -9.75 -8.20
CA PHE A 612 5.73 -10.68 -9.32
C PHE A 612 4.61 -11.69 -9.03
N TRP A 613 3.81 -11.45 -7.99
CA TRP A 613 2.71 -12.32 -7.54
C TRP A 613 3.18 -13.73 -7.13
N ASP A 614 4.42 -13.84 -6.65
CA ASP A 614 4.96 -15.08 -6.10
C ASP A 614 4.94 -15.06 -4.56
N PRO A 615 4.69 -16.20 -3.88
CA PRO A 615 4.69 -16.25 -2.42
C PRO A 615 6.05 -15.88 -1.82
N LYS A 616 6.01 -15.02 -0.78
CA LYS A 616 7.21 -14.65 0.00
C LYS A 616 7.67 -15.71 1.00
N GLY A 617 6.83 -16.72 1.27
CA GLY A 617 7.23 -17.96 1.95
C GLY A 617 6.99 -18.03 3.47
N TYR A 618 6.52 -16.96 4.13
CA TYR A 618 6.16 -16.98 5.56
C TYR A 618 4.68 -17.34 5.83
N ILE A 619 3.84 -17.34 4.79
CA ILE A 619 2.46 -17.83 4.85
C ILE A 619 2.09 -18.45 3.50
N THR A 620 1.35 -19.56 3.56
CA THR A 620 0.83 -20.26 2.37
C THR A 620 -0.60 -19.83 2.06
N ALA A 621 -1.04 -20.00 0.82
CA ALA A 621 -2.43 -19.75 0.42
C ALA A 621 -3.43 -20.62 1.21
N SER A 622 -3.03 -21.82 1.63
CA SER A 622 -3.88 -22.69 2.47
C SER A 622 -4.09 -22.11 3.85
N GLU A 623 -3.03 -21.64 4.52
CA GLU A 623 -3.12 -20.99 5.83
C GLU A 623 -3.90 -19.68 5.74
N TRP A 624 -3.68 -18.87 4.70
CA TRP A 624 -4.41 -17.62 4.46
C TRP A 624 -5.92 -17.83 4.36
N LYS A 625 -6.34 -18.89 3.63
CA LYS A 625 -7.75 -19.25 3.46
C LYS A 625 -8.47 -19.72 4.72
N HIS A 626 -7.77 -19.89 5.85
CA HIS A 626 -8.43 -20.10 7.13
C HIS A 626 -9.16 -18.83 7.64
N PHE A 627 -8.72 -17.65 7.21
CA PHE A 627 -9.29 -16.36 7.62
C PHE A 627 -9.69 -15.44 6.46
N CYS A 628 -9.46 -15.84 5.21
CA CYS A 628 -9.90 -15.11 4.01
C CYS A 628 -10.43 -16.09 2.95
N ASN A 629 -11.74 -16.40 2.98
CA ASN A 629 -12.34 -17.40 2.09
C ASN A 629 -13.86 -17.20 1.98
N GLU A 630 -14.54 -18.06 1.20
CA GLU A 630 -16.00 -18.10 1.09
C GLU A 630 -16.70 -18.44 2.42
N THR A 631 -16.04 -19.20 3.29
CA THR A 631 -16.51 -19.51 4.64
C THR A 631 -15.38 -19.26 5.63
N VAL A 632 -15.66 -18.48 6.67
CA VAL A 632 -14.69 -18.16 7.74
C VAL A 632 -15.33 -18.42 9.08
N VAL A 633 -14.67 -19.25 9.90
CA VAL A 633 -14.99 -19.43 11.32
C VAL A 633 -14.29 -18.32 12.09
N LEU A 634 -15.05 -17.57 12.88
CA LEU A 634 -14.57 -16.40 13.62
C LEU A 634 -14.65 -16.68 15.12
N ALA A 635 -13.64 -16.23 15.86
CA ALA A 635 -13.65 -16.25 17.32
C ALA A 635 -13.64 -14.82 17.86
N ARG A 636 -14.37 -14.59 18.96
CA ARG A 636 -14.26 -13.35 19.75
C ARG A 636 -13.39 -13.61 20.97
N LEU A 637 -12.10 -13.27 20.83
CA LEU A 637 -11.07 -13.45 21.87
C LEU A 637 -10.62 -12.08 22.39
N PRO A 638 -11.11 -11.64 23.56
CA PRO A 638 -10.87 -10.28 24.08
C PRO A 638 -9.41 -10.01 24.44
N LYS A 639 -8.60 -11.06 24.58
CA LYS A 639 -7.16 -10.96 24.82
C LYS A 639 -6.44 -12.20 24.31
N ARG A 640 -5.11 -12.08 24.22
CA ARG A 640 -4.21 -13.14 23.74
C ARG A 640 -3.33 -13.72 24.85
N VAL A 641 -3.17 -12.98 25.95
CA VAL A 641 -2.34 -13.36 27.09
C VAL A 641 -3.22 -13.59 28.33
N TYR A 642 -3.03 -14.74 28.96
CA TYR A 642 -3.83 -15.22 30.09
C TYR A 642 -2.91 -15.67 31.24
N THR A 643 -3.48 -15.73 32.44
CA THR A 643 -2.91 -16.42 33.59
C THR A 643 -3.71 -17.69 33.92
N VAL A 644 -3.10 -18.62 34.66
CA VAL A 644 -3.77 -19.88 35.09
C VAL A 644 -4.97 -19.64 36.00
N GLU A 645 -5.09 -18.46 36.63
CA GLU A 645 -6.26 -18.09 37.45
C GLU A 645 -7.50 -17.72 36.62
N GLU A 646 -7.33 -17.56 35.31
CA GLU A 646 -8.37 -17.09 34.40
C GLU A 646 -9.06 -18.23 33.64
N GLN A 647 -10.13 -17.86 32.94
CA GLN A 647 -10.82 -18.75 32.00
C GLN A 647 -10.66 -18.22 30.58
N LEU A 648 -10.45 -19.13 29.64
CA LEU A 648 -10.59 -18.85 28.23
C LEU A 648 -12.09 -18.88 27.87
N ILE A 649 -12.68 -17.70 27.71
CA ILE A 649 -14.05 -17.51 27.23
C ILE A 649 -13.99 -17.03 25.78
N CYS A 650 -14.70 -17.72 24.89
CA CYS A 650 -14.68 -17.43 23.46
C CYS A 650 -16.01 -17.81 22.81
N SER A 651 -16.66 -16.83 22.19
CA SER A 651 -17.83 -17.06 21.34
C SER A 651 -17.41 -17.22 19.87
N PHE A 652 -18.04 -18.15 19.15
CA PHE A 652 -17.78 -18.41 17.73
C PHE A 652 -18.89 -17.85 16.85
N GLU A 653 -18.52 -17.31 15.70
CA GLU A 653 -19.43 -16.90 14.62
C GLU A 653 -19.02 -17.53 13.29
N ILE A 654 -19.97 -17.70 12.37
CA ILE A 654 -19.72 -18.17 11.01
C ILE A 654 -20.10 -17.08 10.00
N CYS A 655 -19.17 -16.79 9.10
CA CYS A 655 -19.38 -16.01 7.89
C CYS A 655 -19.37 -16.98 6.70
N HIS A 656 -20.44 -17.01 5.88
CA HIS A 656 -20.59 -17.96 4.78
C HIS A 656 -21.24 -17.31 3.56
N PHE A 657 -20.47 -17.19 2.47
CA PHE A 657 -20.89 -16.69 1.15
C PHE A 657 -20.49 -17.67 0.05
N GLY A 658 -20.60 -18.98 0.35
CA GLY A 658 -20.40 -20.03 -0.65
C GLY A 658 -21.54 -20.10 -1.66
N ARG A 659 -21.48 -21.10 -2.55
CA ARG A 659 -22.49 -21.31 -3.57
C ARG A 659 -23.87 -21.68 -3.00
N ASP A 660 -23.88 -22.57 -2.01
CA ASP A 660 -25.07 -23.16 -1.41
C ASP A 660 -24.97 -23.11 0.12
N ALA A 661 -26.11 -22.95 0.80
CA ALA A 661 -26.15 -22.98 2.26
C ALA A 661 -25.61 -24.30 2.84
N LEU A 662 -24.88 -24.21 3.96
CA LEU A 662 -24.38 -25.38 4.69
C LEU A 662 -25.52 -26.01 5.50
N ARG A 663 -25.56 -27.35 5.54
CA ARG A 663 -26.62 -28.12 6.20
C ARG A 663 -26.04 -29.07 7.24
N ASP A 664 -26.72 -29.15 8.38
CA ASP A 664 -26.41 -30.06 9.48
C ASP A 664 -24.94 -29.99 9.93
N GLU A 665 -24.40 -28.77 10.02
CA GLU A 665 -23.05 -28.51 10.47
C GLU A 665 -22.95 -28.52 12.00
N SER A 666 -21.79 -28.94 12.47
CA SER A 666 -21.35 -28.77 13.85
C SER A 666 -19.93 -28.21 13.84
N LEU A 667 -19.63 -27.36 14.81
CA LEU A 667 -18.31 -26.79 15.01
C LEU A 667 -17.55 -27.67 16.00
N TRP A 668 -16.37 -28.15 15.62
CA TRP A 668 -15.41 -28.73 16.54
C TRP A 668 -14.46 -27.64 17.03
N TRP A 669 -13.94 -27.77 18.24
CA TRP A 669 -12.86 -26.93 18.74
C TRP A 669 -11.87 -27.74 19.57
N ARG A 670 -10.62 -27.30 19.58
CA ARG A 670 -9.55 -27.85 20.43
C ARG A 670 -8.59 -26.77 20.89
N LEU A 671 -8.11 -26.90 22.12
CA LEU A 671 -6.99 -26.13 22.66
C LEU A 671 -5.76 -27.04 22.65
N ILE A 672 -4.72 -26.60 21.95
CA ILE A 672 -3.50 -27.37 21.69
C ILE A 672 -2.34 -26.73 22.43
N HIS A 673 -1.55 -27.51 23.15
CA HIS A 673 -0.28 -27.10 23.75
C HIS A 673 0.84 -27.21 22.71
N LYS A 674 1.48 -26.10 22.34
CA LYS A 674 2.44 -26.01 21.23
C LYS A 674 3.88 -26.36 21.63
N ASP A 675 4.24 -26.23 22.90
CA ASP A 675 5.65 -26.41 23.32
C ASP A 675 6.03 -27.90 23.56
N ARG A 676 5.12 -28.85 23.34
CA ARG A 676 5.38 -30.30 23.47
C ARG A 676 5.83 -30.86 22.12
N GLU A 677 6.70 -31.89 22.13
CA GLU A 677 7.25 -32.50 20.89
C GLU A 677 6.17 -32.98 19.91
N ALA A 678 5.01 -33.42 20.43
CA ALA A 678 3.80 -33.59 19.65
C ALA A 678 2.77 -32.58 20.15
N GLU A 679 2.21 -31.79 19.23
CA GLU A 679 1.09 -30.88 19.51
C GLU A 679 -0.05 -31.65 20.21
N GLU A 680 -0.22 -31.40 21.52
CA GLU A 680 -1.16 -32.15 22.36
C GLU A 680 -2.44 -31.37 22.57
N THR A 681 -3.58 -32.00 22.32
CA THR A 681 -4.89 -31.43 22.63
C THR A 681 -5.17 -31.55 24.13
N VAL A 682 -5.23 -30.42 24.84
CA VAL A 682 -5.46 -30.35 26.29
C VAL A 682 -6.91 -30.08 26.69
N ALA A 683 -7.72 -29.61 25.74
CA ALA A 683 -9.16 -29.48 25.85
C ALA A 683 -9.79 -29.52 24.45
N CYS A 684 -11.00 -30.04 24.33
CA CYS A 684 -11.74 -30.05 23.07
C CYS A 684 -13.24 -30.19 23.31
N GLY A 685 -14.02 -29.88 22.28
CA GLY A 685 -15.45 -30.10 22.30
C GLY A 685 -16.08 -29.90 20.93
N GLN A 686 -17.41 -29.99 20.91
CA GLN A 686 -18.23 -29.78 19.72
C GLN A 686 -19.44 -28.92 20.11
N LEU A 687 -19.84 -28.02 19.22
CA LEU A 687 -21.01 -27.16 19.32
C LEU A 687 -21.90 -27.42 18.10
N GLU A 688 -23.21 -27.56 18.32
CA GLU A 688 -24.16 -27.74 17.21
C GLU A 688 -24.48 -26.40 16.55
N CYS A 689 -24.29 -26.31 15.22
CA CYS A 689 -24.57 -25.09 14.45
C CYS A 689 -25.86 -25.22 13.62
N GLY A 690 -26.21 -26.43 13.19
CA GLY A 690 -27.37 -26.69 12.35
C GLY A 690 -27.15 -26.23 10.90
N SER A 691 -28.16 -25.62 10.29
CA SER A 691 -28.06 -25.07 8.93
C SER A 691 -27.54 -23.65 8.96
N VAL A 692 -26.48 -23.36 8.20
CA VAL A 692 -25.90 -22.01 8.06
C VAL A 692 -26.30 -21.46 6.69
N PRO A 693 -27.20 -20.46 6.63
CA PRO A 693 -27.59 -19.85 5.36
C PRO A 693 -26.46 -18.96 4.81
N LEU A 694 -26.66 -18.44 3.60
CA LEU A 694 -25.74 -17.47 3.02
C LEU A 694 -25.86 -16.13 3.75
N GLY A 695 -24.75 -15.63 4.28
CA GLY A 695 -24.69 -14.43 5.11
C GLY A 695 -23.55 -14.49 6.11
N LYS A 696 -23.67 -13.73 7.20
CA LYS A 696 -22.64 -13.65 8.25
C LYS A 696 -23.24 -13.30 9.61
N ASN A 697 -22.40 -13.28 10.63
CA ASN A 697 -22.78 -13.10 12.03
C ASN A 697 -23.73 -14.20 12.55
N PHE A 698 -23.60 -15.43 12.02
CA PHE A 698 -24.33 -16.58 12.55
C PHE A 698 -23.61 -17.09 13.81
N GLU A 699 -24.30 -17.12 14.93
CA GLU A 699 -23.77 -17.64 16.19
C GLU A 699 -23.54 -19.15 16.11
N ALA A 700 -22.35 -19.59 16.52
CA ALA A 700 -21.94 -21.01 16.54
C ALA A 700 -21.66 -21.52 17.96
N GLY A 701 -22.10 -20.77 18.97
CA GLY A 701 -21.98 -21.09 20.39
C GLY A 701 -20.75 -20.49 21.07
N GLU A 702 -20.63 -20.74 22.37
CA GLU A 702 -19.56 -20.24 23.23
C GLU A 702 -18.89 -21.38 24.00
N ILE A 703 -17.60 -21.23 24.25
CA ILE A 703 -16.82 -22.11 25.13
C ILE A 703 -16.33 -21.35 26.36
N SER A 704 -16.20 -22.07 27.46
CA SER A 704 -15.50 -21.64 28.67
C SER A 704 -14.57 -22.77 29.11
N VAL A 705 -13.27 -22.50 29.13
CA VAL A 705 -12.23 -23.46 29.50
C VAL A 705 -11.44 -22.91 30.69
N ALA A 706 -11.43 -23.64 31.80
CA ALA A 706 -10.58 -23.31 32.93
C ALA A 706 -9.11 -23.53 32.58
N LEU A 707 -8.24 -22.58 32.96
CA LEU A 707 -6.80 -22.63 32.68
C LEU A 707 -5.97 -23.08 33.90
N ALA A 708 -6.61 -23.31 35.05
CA ALA A 708 -5.96 -23.61 36.33
C ALA A 708 -5.16 -24.92 36.38
N ASP A 709 -5.46 -25.86 35.49
CA ASP A 709 -4.79 -27.17 35.39
C ASP A 709 -3.90 -27.27 34.14
N LYS A 710 -3.64 -26.16 33.46
CA LYS A 710 -2.83 -26.10 32.23
C LYS A 710 -1.41 -25.65 32.58
N ASP A 711 -0.43 -26.17 31.85
CA ASP A 711 0.98 -25.85 32.07
C ASP A 711 1.26 -24.38 31.78
N ALA A 712 1.98 -23.73 32.70
CA ALA A 712 2.46 -22.36 32.56
C ALA A 712 3.95 -22.27 32.99
N PRO A 713 4.77 -21.45 32.32
CA PRO A 713 4.48 -20.73 31.07
C PRO A 713 4.23 -21.70 29.90
N GLY A 714 3.32 -21.36 29.00
CA GLY A 714 3.01 -22.20 27.84
C GLY A 714 2.39 -21.46 26.65
N SER A 715 2.76 -21.86 25.44
CA SER A 715 2.18 -21.42 24.17
C SER A 715 1.05 -22.37 23.77
N TYR A 716 -0.13 -21.82 23.48
CA TYR A 716 -1.31 -22.60 23.09
C TYR A 716 -1.91 -22.10 21.79
N ARG A 717 -2.63 -22.99 21.08
CA ARG A 717 -3.44 -22.66 19.90
C ARG A 717 -4.88 -23.10 20.14
N LEU A 718 -5.82 -22.15 20.07
CA LEU A 718 -7.23 -22.47 19.91
C LEU A 718 -7.50 -22.71 18.44
N GLU A 719 -7.99 -23.89 18.07
CA GLU A 719 -8.46 -24.20 16.72
C GLU A 719 -9.94 -24.52 16.75
N ALA A 720 -10.65 -24.08 15.73
CA ALA A 720 -12.06 -24.42 15.52
C ALA A 720 -12.35 -24.63 14.04
N GLY A 721 -13.30 -25.51 13.73
CA GLY A 721 -13.69 -25.77 12.35
C GLY A 721 -15.04 -26.46 12.22
N LEU A 722 -15.55 -26.48 11.00
CA LEU A 722 -16.81 -27.13 10.64
C LEU A 722 -16.53 -28.58 10.22
N ILE A 723 -17.27 -29.53 10.79
CA ILE A 723 -16.99 -30.96 10.59
C ILE A 723 -17.22 -31.40 9.13
N ARG A 724 -18.32 -30.98 8.49
CA ARG A 724 -18.68 -31.53 7.17
C ARG A 724 -18.02 -30.77 6.03
N SER A 725 -18.03 -29.44 6.09
CA SER A 725 -17.43 -28.59 5.08
C SER A 725 -15.91 -28.44 5.22
N GLY A 726 -15.35 -28.71 6.40
CA GLY A 726 -13.89 -28.74 6.63
C GLY A 726 -13.23 -27.37 6.75
N PHE A 727 -13.99 -26.26 6.68
CA PHE A 727 -13.45 -24.92 6.94
C PHE A 727 -12.99 -24.81 8.40
N SER A 728 -11.82 -24.24 8.63
CA SER A 728 -11.25 -24.11 9.97
C SER A 728 -10.44 -22.82 10.11
N ASN A 729 -10.23 -22.43 11.36
CA ASN A 729 -9.45 -21.28 11.73
C ASN A 729 -8.78 -21.50 13.10
N SER A 730 -7.74 -20.71 13.39
CA SER A 730 -6.92 -20.87 14.58
C SER A 730 -6.43 -19.55 15.16
N TRP A 731 -6.18 -19.52 16.47
CA TRP A 731 -5.69 -18.36 17.20
C TRP A 731 -4.69 -18.79 18.28
N ASP A 732 -3.51 -18.19 18.27
CA ASP A 732 -2.50 -18.44 19.30
C ASP A 732 -2.81 -17.61 20.57
N ILE A 733 -2.60 -18.23 21.73
CA ILE A 733 -2.71 -17.60 23.06
C ILE A 733 -1.51 -18.02 23.93
N TRP A 734 -1.17 -17.19 24.91
CA TRP A 734 -0.05 -17.42 25.83
C TRP A 734 -0.56 -17.47 27.27
N LEU A 735 -0.06 -18.44 28.03
CA LEU A 735 -0.45 -18.69 29.41
C LEU A 735 0.74 -18.53 30.35
N TYR A 736 0.55 -17.80 31.45
CA TYR A 736 1.58 -17.53 32.45
C TYR A 736 1.08 -17.73 33.88
N GLU A 737 2.01 -17.80 34.83
CA GLU A 737 1.71 -17.80 36.25
C GLU A 737 1.29 -16.38 36.71
N PRO A 738 0.30 -16.24 37.61
CA PRO A 738 -0.06 -14.96 38.20
C PRO A 738 1.09 -14.40 39.05
N VAL A 739 1.07 -13.09 39.27
CA VAL A 739 2.03 -12.44 40.17
C VAL A 739 1.73 -12.82 41.63
N GLN A 740 2.67 -13.48 42.31
CA GLN A 740 2.49 -13.86 43.72
C GLN A 740 2.64 -12.64 44.65
N GLU A 741 1.61 -12.35 45.45
CA GLU A 741 1.53 -11.16 46.31
C GLU A 741 2.62 -11.04 47.41
N THR A 742 3.38 -12.11 47.68
CA THR A 742 4.28 -12.18 48.83
C THR A 742 5.77 -11.97 48.52
N ALA A 743 6.15 -11.79 47.24
CA ALA A 743 7.56 -11.63 46.85
C ALA A 743 7.93 -10.21 46.37
N ASP A 744 6.96 -9.38 46.01
CA ASP A 744 7.21 -8.06 45.38
C ASP A 744 7.76 -6.98 46.33
N ALA A 745 7.83 -7.25 47.64
CA ALA A 745 8.45 -6.34 48.61
C ALA A 745 9.87 -6.76 49.05
N ALA A 746 10.44 -7.86 48.54
CA ALA A 746 11.68 -8.41 49.09
C ALA A 746 12.58 -9.20 48.12
N VAL A 747 12.53 -8.92 46.81
CA VAL A 747 13.64 -9.27 45.88
C VAL A 747 14.41 -8.00 45.47
N GLU A 748 14.50 -7.04 46.38
CA GLU A 748 15.67 -6.15 46.42
C GLU A 748 16.85 -6.99 46.95
N GLU A 749 17.87 -7.15 46.12
CA GLU A 749 19.18 -7.71 46.49
C GLU A 749 19.16 -9.15 47.04
N THR A 750 19.22 -10.14 46.15
CA THR A 750 20.03 -11.32 46.54
C THR A 750 21.50 -10.86 46.60
N VAL A 751 22.31 -11.43 47.49
CA VAL A 751 23.74 -11.08 47.65
C VAL A 751 24.54 -11.13 46.32
N ASP A 752 24.00 -11.72 45.25
CA ASP A 752 24.69 -11.95 43.97
C ASP A 752 24.13 -11.22 42.73
N ILE A 753 22.86 -10.79 42.69
CA ILE A 753 22.27 -10.07 41.53
C ILE A 753 21.67 -8.74 41.96
N LEU A 754 22.11 -7.65 41.32
CA LEU A 754 21.48 -6.33 41.43
C LEU A 754 20.53 -6.11 40.25
N ILE A 755 19.29 -5.72 40.53
CA ILE A 755 18.33 -5.25 39.51
C ILE A 755 18.25 -3.73 39.66
N THR A 756 18.57 -2.96 38.62
CA THR A 756 18.57 -1.50 38.71
C THR A 756 18.37 -0.85 37.34
N ASP A 757 17.87 0.38 37.36
CA ASP A 757 17.77 1.33 36.26
C ASP A 757 18.85 2.43 36.34
N SER A 758 19.59 2.53 37.45
CA SER A 758 20.64 3.53 37.64
C SER A 758 21.97 3.01 37.10
N TRP A 759 22.50 3.71 36.10
CA TRP A 759 23.82 3.47 35.51
C TRP A 759 24.92 3.41 36.56
N ASP A 760 24.91 4.33 37.53
CA ASP A 760 25.98 4.44 38.51
C ASP A 760 25.97 3.25 39.49
N LYS A 761 24.78 2.81 39.91
CA LYS A 761 24.63 1.59 40.73
C LYS A 761 25.04 0.34 39.94
N ALA A 762 24.66 0.25 38.67
CA ALA A 762 25.03 -0.85 37.79
C ALA A 762 26.56 -0.97 37.66
N PHE A 763 27.24 0.12 37.29
CA PHE A 763 28.70 0.12 37.11
C PHE A 763 29.46 -0.12 38.42
N ALA A 764 29.01 0.46 39.54
CA ALA A 764 29.60 0.18 40.85
C ALA A 764 29.57 -1.32 41.18
N ARG A 765 28.44 -1.98 40.90
CA ARG A 765 28.27 -3.40 41.14
C ARG A 765 29.06 -4.29 40.18
N LEU A 766 29.18 -3.90 38.92
CA LEU A 766 30.00 -4.62 37.93
C LEU A 766 31.49 -4.59 38.29
N LYS A 767 32.01 -3.48 38.85
CA LYS A 767 33.41 -3.36 39.34
C LYS A 767 33.73 -4.38 40.44
N GLU A 768 32.75 -4.73 41.26
CA GLU A 768 32.86 -5.77 42.30
C GLU A 768 32.91 -7.20 41.73
N GLY A 769 32.71 -7.38 40.42
CA GLY A 769 32.68 -8.69 39.76
C GLY A 769 31.33 -9.40 39.87
N LYS A 770 30.26 -8.66 40.17
CA LYS A 770 28.93 -9.18 40.46
C LYS A 770 28.01 -9.11 39.24
N LYS A 771 26.81 -9.68 39.36
CA LYS A 771 25.82 -9.77 38.27
C LYS A 771 24.83 -8.60 38.35
N VAL A 772 24.50 -8.00 37.21
CA VAL A 772 23.53 -6.90 37.12
C VAL A 772 22.48 -7.21 36.05
N LEU A 773 21.20 -7.10 36.41
CA LEU A 773 20.09 -6.97 35.47
C LEU A 773 19.79 -5.48 35.37
N PHE A 774 20.14 -4.89 34.23
CA PHE A 774 19.96 -3.48 33.98
C PHE A 774 18.69 -3.25 33.18
N LEU A 775 17.77 -2.48 33.77
CA LEU A 775 16.47 -2.11 33.21
C LEU A 775 16.46 -0.59 32.98
N PRO A 776 17.19 -0.08 31.96
CA PRO A 776 17.34 1.36 31.77
C PRO A 776 15.98 2.04 31.67
N ASP A 777 15.84 3.18 32.35
CA ASP A 777 14.72 4.09 32.09
C ASP A 777 14.85 4.60 30.64
N PRO A 778 13.80 4.46 29.80
CA PRO A 778 13.82 5.00 28.45
C PRO A 778 14.24 6.47 28.37
N ALA A 779 13.91 7.30 29.37
CA ALA A 779 14.28 8.72 29.40
C ALA A 779 15.78 8.97 29.63
N GLN A 780 16.54 7.94 30.02
CA GLN A 780 17.99 8.00 30.19
C GLN A 780 18.77 7.42 29.00
N LEU A 781 18.07 6.91 27.98
CA LEU A 781 18.70 6.39 26.76
C LEU A 781 18.90 7.50 25.73
N SER A 782 20.01 7.42 24.99
CA SER A 782 20.30 8.28 23.85
C SER A 782 19.14 8.33 22.87
N TYR A 783 18.98 9.46 22.18
CA TYR A 783 18.03 9.59 21.07
C TYR A 783 18.34 8.64 19.90
N ASP A 784 19.57 8.10 19.85
CA ASP A 784 19.97 7.01 18.94
C ASP A 784 19.30 5.68 19.26
N CYS A 785 18.67 5.54 20.43
CA CYS A 785 17.89 4.38 20.83
C CYS A 785 16.40 4.68 20.55
N PRO A 786 15.89 4.35 19.34
CA PRO A 786 14.55 4.74 18.94
C PRO A 786 13.49 4.02 19.75
N ARG A 787 12.30 4.61 19.85
CA ARG A 787 11.12 3.94 20.40
C ARG A 787 10.79 2.69 19.58
N LEU A 788 10.45 1.59 20.26
CA LEU A 788 9.97 0.37 19.62
C LEU A 788 8.46 0.43 19.37
N SER A 789 8.03 -0.24 18.30
CA SER A 789 6.62 -0.48 17.98
C SER A 789 6.41 -1.97 17.76
N TYR A 790 5.37 -2.52 18.38
CA TYR A 790 4.91 -3.87 18.06
C TYR A 790 4.23 -3.91 16.69
N ARG A 791 3.47 -2.87 16.32
CA ARG A 791 2.86 -2.79 14.99
C ARG A 791 3.95 -2.52 13.94
N PRO A 792 3.98 -3.28 12.83
CA PRO A 792 4.85 -2.98 11.70
C PRO A 792 4.61 -1.58 11.16
N VAL A 793 5.61 -1.03 10.47
CA VAL A 793 5.45 0.21 9.71
C VAL A 793 4.26 0.10 8.77
N PHE A 794 3.41 1.14 8.80
CA PHE A 794 2.27 1.28 7.91
C PHE A 794 2.72 1.89 6.59
N TRP A 795 2.35 1.26 5.47
CA TRP A 795 2.68 1.66 4.10
C TRP A 795 4.19 1.69 3.77
N ASN A 796 4.95 2.61 4.35
CA ASN A 796 6.40 2.63 4.50
C ASN A 796 6.82 3.88 5.29
N ALA A 797 8.05 3.89 5.80
CA ALA A 797 8.57 4.99 6.62
C ALA A 797 8.99 6.24 5.81
N GLN A 798 9.10 6.15 4.48
CA GLN A 798 9.41 7.31 3.63
C GLN A 798 8.18 8.20 3.43
N MET A 799 7.00 7.60 3.32
CA MET A 799 5.71 8.29 3.14
C MET A 799 5.13 8.80 4.44
N GLY A 800 5.34 8.07 5.54
CA GLY A 800 4.89 8.44 6.87
C GLY A 800 6.00 8.24 7.91
N PRO A 801 7.10 9.01 7.85
CA PRO A 801 8.18 8.88 8.81
C PRO A 801 7.67 9.16 10.22
N THR A 802 8.15 8.36 11.16
CA THR A 802 8.03 8.63 12.60
C THR A 802 9.32 8.18 13.27
N TRP A 803 9.50 8.49 14.55
CA TRP A 803 10.68 8.01 15.28
C TRP A 803 10.65 6.49 15.52
N ALA A 804 9.44 5.91 15.65
CA ALA A 804 9.21 4.49 15.87
C ALA A 804 8.98 3.74 14.55
N ARG A 805 9.92 2.91 14.14
CA ARG A 805 9.92 2.22 12.83
C ARG A 805 10.08 0.71 12.94
N GLY A 806 9.30 0.09 13.84
CA GLY A 806 9.41 -1.34 14.14
C GLY A 806 8.80 -2.23 13.05
N MET A 807 9.37 -3.42 12.88
CA MET A 807 8.91 -4.48 11.96
C MET A 807 8.78 -5.83 12.66
N GLY A 808 8.64 -5.82 14.00
CA GLY A 808 8.64 -7.01 14.84
C GLY A 808 10.00 -7.26 15.51
N LEU A 809 10.31 -8.53 15.80
CA LEU A 809 11.56 -8.95 16.42
C LEU A 809 11.97 -10.36 15.99
N VAL A 810 13.22 -10.69 16.25
CA VAL A 810 13.82 -12.02 16.15
C VAL A 810 14.34 -12.43 17.52
N CYS A 811 14.09 -13.67 17.94
CA CYS A 811 14.74 -14.29 19.09
C CYS A 811 14.92 -15.80 18.89
N ASP A 812 15.79 -16.41 19.69
CA ASP A 812 15.86 -17.87 19.81
C ASP A 812 15.05 -18.32 21.04
N PRO A 813 13.86 -18.93 20.87
CA PRO A 813 13.03 -19.38 22.01
C PRO A 813 13.72 -20.46 22.86
N LYS A 814 14.79 -21.09 22.36
CA LYS A 814 15.59 -22.08 23.12
C LYS A 814 16.70 -21.43 23.95
N HIS A 815 16.93 -20.13 23.82
CA HIS A 815 17.93 -19.43 24.61
C HIS A 815 17.59 -19.55 26.11
N PRO A 816 18.55 -19.89 27.00
CA PRO A 816 18.26 -20.11 28.42
C PRO A 816 17.61 -18.91 29.13
N ALA A 817 17.87 -17.69 28.67
CA ALA A 817 17.21 -16.47 29.15
C ALA A 817 15.68 -16.45 28.95
N LEU A 818 15.17 -17.20 27.96
CA LEU A 818 13.74 -17.27 27.61
C LEU A 818 13.09 -18.59 28.08
N ALA A 819 13.81 -19.45 28.80
CA ALA A 819 13.30 -20.77 29.21
C ALA A 819 12.05 -20.71 30.11
N GLY A 820 11.87 -19.62 30.87
CA GLY A 820 10.67 -19.34 31.67
C GLY A 820 9.66 -18.40 30.99
N PHE A 821 9.81 -18.18 29.68
CA PHE A 821 8.97 -17.27 28.90
C PHE A 821 8.58 -17.96 27.58
N ALA A 822 7.41 -18.59 27.57
CA ALA A 822 6.90 -19.29 26.39
C ALA A 822 6.73 -18.32 25.21
N THR A 823 7.53 -18.53 24.16
CA THR A 823 7.59 -17.64 22.99
C THR A 823 7.95 -18.43 21.74
N GLU A 824 7.68 -17.81 20.59
CA GLU A 824 8.18 -18.26 19.29
C GLU A 824 9.38 -17.42 18.88
N SER A 825 10.02 -17.76 17.76
CA SER A 825 11.18 -17.01 17.26
C SER A 825 10.83 -15.61 16.73
N TRP A 826 9.54 -15.34 16.46
CA TRP A 826 9.00 -14.07 15.96
C TRP A 826 8.08 -13.40 16.99
N ALA A 827 7.67 -12.16 16.71
CA ALA A 827 6.88 -11.33 17.61
C ALA A 827 5.40 -11.79 17.72
N GLY A 828 5.11 -12.78 18.56
CA GLY A 828 3.73 -13.09 18.98
C GLY A 828 3.10 -12.00 19.87
N TRP A 829 1.80 -12.12 20.18
CA TRP A 829 1.04 -11.11 20.91
C TRP A 829 1.52 -10.86 22.35
N GLN A 830 2.21 -11.81 22.97
CA GLN A 830 2.83 -11.63 24.29
C GLN A 830 3.92 -10.55 24.31
N TRP A 831 4.51 -10.23 23.15
CA TRP A 831 5.52 -9.19 23.03
C TRP A 831 4.95 -7.77 22.96
N GLU A 832 3.65 -7.62 22.65
CA GLU A 832 3.00 -6.32 22.52
C GLU A 832 3.13 -5.47 23.79
N GLU A 833 2.79 -6.05 24.95
CA GLU A 833 2.91 -5.35 26.23
C GLU A 833 4.37 -5.10 26.65
N ILE A 834 5.33 -5.89 26.16
CA ILE A 834 6.76 -5.79 26.50
C ILE A 834 7.43 -4.69 25.65
N MET A 835 7.10 -4.62 24.36
CA MET A 835 7.63 -3.61 23.44
C MET A 835 6.98 -2.24 23.65
N THR A 836 5.75 -2.20 24.17
CA THR A 836 5.04 -0.94 24.45
C THR A 836 5.81 -0.11 25.48
N GLY A 837 6.28 1.07 25.06
CA GLY A 837 7.05 2.00 25.90
C GLY A 837 8.56 1.70 25.97
N ALA A 838 9.04 0.63 25.32
CA ALA A 838 10.45 0.31 25.24
C ALA A 838 11.18 1.14 24.17
N ARG A 839 12.51 1.27 24.31
CA ARG A 839 13.42 1.78 23.28
C ARG A 839 14.39 0.68 22.85
N GLY A 840 14.73 0.65 21.56
CA GLY A 840 15.70 -0.29 21.01
C GLY A 840 17.11 0.20 21.31
N PHE A 841 17.91 -0.60 22.01
CA PHE A 841 19.30 -0.26 22.30
C PHE A 841 20.14 -0.34 21.01
N ARG A 842 20.80 0.74 20.60
CA ARG A 842 21.62 0.78 19.37
C ARG A 842 22.94 0.05 19.60
N MET A 843 23.19 -0.99 18.82
CA MET A 843 24.30 -1.93 19.03
C MET A 843 25.58 -1.57 18.27
N GLU A 844 25.52 -0.62 17.33
CA GLU A 844 26.65 -0.25 16.46
C GLU A 844 27.86 0.33 17.20
N HIS A 845 27.66 0.82 18.44
CA HIS A 845 28.73 1.31 19.30
C HIS A 845 29.29 0.24 20.24
N LEU A 846 28.76 -0.99 20.18
CA LEU A 846 29.23 -2.12 20.98
C LEU A 846 30.06 -3.08 20.11
N PRO A 847 30.96 -3.87 20.73
CA PRO A 847 31.69 -4.92 20.03
C PRO A 847 30.77 -5.90 19.27
N GLU A 848 31.19 -6.33 18.08
CA GLU A 848 30.40 -7.20 17.19
C GLU A 848 30.04 -8.56 17.81
N ASP A 849 30.83 -9.03 18.77
CA ASP A 849 30.62 -10.30 19.49
C ASP A 849 29.51 -10.22 20.55
N VAL A 850 28.98 -9.02 20.87
CA VAL A 850 27.78 -8.85 21.68
C VAL A 850 26.58 -9.38 20.91
N GLN A 851 26.06 -10.53 21.37
CA GLN A 851 24.93 -11.19 20.73
C GLN A 851 23.60 -10.65 21.28
N ASN A 852 22.67 -10.40 20.35
CA ASN A 852 21.28 -10.15 20.70
C ASN A 852 20.60 -11.45 21.11
N ILE A 853 19.95 -11.44 22.27
CA ILE A 853 19.04 -12.51 22.69
C ILE A 853 17.65 -12.24 22.10
N VAL A 854 17.22 -10.98 22.13
CA VAL A 854 15.99 -10.50 21.48
C VAL A 854 16.33 -9.25 20.68
N GLN A 855 16.21 -9.33 19.36
CA GLN A 855 16.53 -8.26 18.42
C GLN A 855 15.26 -7.71 17.77
N PRO A 856 14.84 -6.47 18.09
CA PRO A 856 13.86 -5.75 17.28
C PRO A 856 14.35 -5.59 15.84
N ILE A 857 13.42 -5.70 14.89
CA ILE A 857 13.68 -5.45 13.48
C ILE A 857 13.32 -3.99 13.19
N ASP A 858 14.30 -3.23 12.72
CA ASP A 858 14.12 -1.86 12.27
C ASP A 858 13.66 -1.81 10.80
N ASP A 859 13.06 -0.70 10.38
CA ASP A 859 12.65 -0.53 8.98
C ASP A 859 13.85 -0.43 8.03
N TRP A 860 13.63 -0.79 6.77
CA TRP A 860 14.69 -0.93 5.77
C TRP A 860 15.27 0.39 5.24
N ASN A 861 14.68 1.54 5.57
CA ASN A 861 15.24 2.84 5.20
C ASN A 861 16.34 3.27 6.17
N ARG A 862 16.40 2.67 7.37
CA ARG A 862 17.33 3.00 8.44
C ARG A 862 18.22 1.83 8.85
N ASN A 863 17.67 0.63 8.92
CA ASN A 863 18.37 -0.63 9.21
C ASN A 863 19.19 -0.68 10.50
N TYR A 864 18.83 0.09 11.53
CA TYR A 864 19.61 0.07 12.77
C TYR A 864 19.70 -1.34 13.35
N LYS A 865 20.91 -1.70 13.79
CA LYS A 865 21.10 -2.90 14.60
C LYS A 865 20.66 -2.62 16.03
N LEU A 866 19.43 -3.00 16.35
CA LEU A 866 18.80 -2.77 17.66
C LEU A 866 18.84 -4.03 18.56
N SER A 867 18.72 -3.81 19.87
CA SER A 867 18.51 -4.86 20.87
C SER A 867 17.44 -4.50 21.88
N LEU A 868 16.62 -5.47 22.25
CA LEU A 868 15.71 -5.41 23.41
C LEU A 868 16.32 -6.13 24.61
N LEU A 869 17.09 -7.19 24.34
CA LEU A 869 17.76 -8.03 25.34
C LEU A 869 19.12 -8.50 24.81
N PHE A 870 20.19 -8.19 25.55
CA PHE A 870 21.54 -8.66 25.27
C PHE A 870 22.33 -8.84 26.57
N GLU A 871 23.45 -9.57 26.49
CA GLU A 871 24.33 -9.80 27.62
C GLU A 871 25.79 -9.53 27.28
N CYS A 872 26.57 -9.12 28.29
CA CYS A 872 28.01 -8.89 28.15
C CYS A 872 28.74 -8.96 29.49
N ARG A 873 30.08 -8.94 29.43
CA ARG A 873 30.96 -8.70 30.56
C ARG A 873 31.36 -7.23 30.60
N VAL A 874 31.41 -6.66 31.80
CA VAL A 874 31.93 -5.31 32.04
C VAL A 874 32.95 -5.39 33.16
N GLY A 875 34.22 -5.20 32.82
CA GLY A 875 35.34 -5.52 33.72
C GLY A 875 35.25 -6.97 34.21
N ARG A 876 35.13 -7.17 35.53
CA ARG A 876 34.97 -8.51 36.13
C ARG A 876 33.51 -8.93 36.29
N GLY A 877 32.56 -8.01 36.08
CA GLY A 877 31.13 -8.23 36.27
C GLY A 877 30.46 -8.83 35.05
N ARG A 878 29.20 -9.24 35.23
CA ARG A 878 28.33 -9.75 34.17
C ARG A 878 27.05 -8.94 34.12
N LEU A 879 26.70 -8.46 32.93
CA LEU A 879 25.57 -7.58 32.69
C LEU A 879 24.57 -8.28 31.77
N LEU A 880 23.29 -8.23 32.14
CA LEU A 880 22.16 -8.53 31.28
C LEU A 880 21.34 -7.25 31.18
N VAL A 881 21.10 -6.76 29.96
CA VAL A 881 20.34 -5.52 29.72
C VAL A 881 19.00 -5.88 29.11
N ALA A 882 17.90 -5.39 29.67
CA ALA A 882 16.58 -5.43 29.05
C ALA A 882 16.00 -4.02 28.99
N SER A 883 15.83 -3.46 27.79
CA SER A 883 15.34 -2.09 27.61
C SER A 883 13.81 -1.95 27.67
N ALA A 884 13.12 -3.04 28.01
CA ALA A 884 11.69 -3.07 28.29
C ALA A 884 11.38 -2.71 29.76
N ASP A 885 10.20 -2.15 30.00
CA ASP A 885 9.69 -1.99 31.36
C ASP A 885 9.31 -3.35 31.95
N LEU A 886 10.20 -3.89 32.78
CA LEU A 886 10.03 -5.13 33.55
C LEU A 886 9.99 -4.86 35.06
N LYS A 887 9.55 -3.67 35.48
CA LYS A 887 9.49 -3.29 36.90
C LYS A 887 8.13 -2.73 37.34
N HIS A 888 7.37 -2.09 36.44
CA HIS A 888 6.09 -1.48 36.80
C HIS A 888 4.88 -2.31 36.38
N ARG A 889 3.83 -2.24 37.21
CA ARG A 889 2.49 -2.81 36.96
C ARG A 889 2.50 -4.28 36.54
N LEU A 890 3.43 -5.07 37.07
CA LEU A 890 3.61 -6.48 36.69
C LEU A 890 2.36 -7.33 36.95
N LYS A 891 1.53 -6.98 37.93
CA LYS A 891 0.23 -7.63 38.20
C LYS A 891 -0.73 -7.55 37.00
N GLU A 892 -0.65 -6.48 36.22
CA GLU A 892 -1.48 -6.24 35.03
C GLU A 892 -0.81 -6.76 33.74
N ARG A 893 0.48 -7.16 33.82
CA ARG A 893 1.35 -7.47 32.69
C ARG A 893 2.03 -8.84 32.87
N PRO A 894 1.28 -9.95 32.70
CA PRO A 894 1.76 -11.28 32.99
C PRO A 894 2.92 -11.75 32.10
N ALA A 895 2.98 -11.32 30.83
CA ALA A 895 4.09 -11.66 29.94
C ALA A 895 5.38 -10.94 30.37
N ALA A 896 5.29 -9.64 30.73
CA ALA A 896 6.41 -8.89 31.28
C ALA A 896 6.93 -9.51 32.59
N ASN A 897 6.03 -9.92 33.49
CA ASN A 897 6.40 -10.63 34.72
C ASN A 897 7.11 -11.96 34.43
N ALA A 898 6.57 -12.77 33.53
CA ALA A 898 7.16 -14.05 33.15
C ALA A 898 8.56 -13.86 32.54
N LEU A 899 8.74 -12.90 31.62
CA LEU A 899 10.03 -12.57 31.05
C LEU A 899 11.02 -12.16 32.15
N ARG A 900 10.65 -11.23 33.03
CA ARG A 900 11.49 -10.79 34.17
C ARG A 900 11.97 -11.98 35.01
N ASN A 901 11.06 -12.88 35.38
CA ASN A 901 11.38 -14.03 36.22
C ASN A 901 12.29 -15.03 35.48
N SER A 902 12.08 -15.22 34.18
CA SER A 902 12.95 -16.02 33.31
C SER A 902 14.38 -15.45 33.29
N LEU A 903 14.54 -14.13 33.12
CA LEU A 903 15.86 -13.48 33.14
C LEU A 903 16.57 -13.66 34.48
N ILE A 904 15.85 -13.48 35.59
CA ILE A 904 16.41 -13.67 36.94
C ILE A 904 16.83 -15.13 37.15
N ALA A 905 16.03 -16.10 36.71
CA ALA A 905 16.34 -17.52 36.81
C ALA A 905 17.59 -17.88 35.98
N TYR A 906 17.67 -17.39 34.74
CA TYR A 906 18.83 -17.53 33.88
C TYR A 906 20.10 -16.98 34.53
N MET A 907 20.05 -15.76 35.07
CA MET A 907 21.18 -15.15 35.76
C MET A 907 21.61 -15.90 37.02
N LYS A 908 20.72 -16.65 37.67
CA LYS A 908 21.06 -17.52 38.81
C LYS A 908 21.71 -18.84 38.38
N SER A 909 21.49 -19.27 37.13
CA SER A 909 22.01 -20.52 36.60
C SER A 909 23.49 -20.45 36.21
N ASP A 910 24.09 -21.63 35.99
CA ASP A 910 25.44 -21.77 35.44
C ASP A 910 25.53 -21.40 33.96
N ALA A 911 24.39 -21.32 33.26
CA ALA A 911 24.32 -20.98 31.85
C ALA A 911 24.62 -19.49 31.57
N PHE A 912 24.45 -18.60 32.56
CA PHE A 912 24.74 -17.18 32.40
C PHE A 912 26.26 -16.90 32.39
N GLN A 913 26.86 -17.10 31.23
CA GLN A 913 28.30 -16.95 30.98
C GLN A 913 28.52 -16.05 29.76
N PRO A 914 28.16 -14.75 29.83
CA PRO A 914 28.37 -13.84 28.71
C PRO A 914 29.84 -13.84 28.32
N MET A 915 30.10 -13.86 27.01
CA MET A 915 31.45 -13.98 26.46
C MET A 915 31.99 -12.63 25.98
N ALA A 916 31.13 -11.80 25.39
CA ALA A 916 31.51 -10.50 24.85
C ALA A 916 31.96 -9.54 25.97
N GLN A 917 33.07 -8.85 25.75
CA GLN A 917 33.64 -7.91 26.70
C GLN A 917 33.34 -6.48 26.25
N VAL A 918 32.69 -5.71 27.10
CA VAL A 918 32.31 -4.31 26.86
C VAL A 918 32.88 -3.44 27.98
N THR A 919 33.28 -2.22 27.63
CA THR A 919 33.77 -1.21 28.56
C THR A 919 32.62 -0.35 29.10
N GLU A 920 32.84 0.31 30.24
CA GLU A 920 31.87 1.29 30.77
C GLU A 920 31.64 2.44 29.80
N GLU A 921 32.69 2.84 29.07
CA GLU A 921 32.65 3.93 28.09
C GLU A 921 31.78 3.57 26.88
N GLU A 922 31.93 2.38 26.29
CA GLU A 922 31.09 1.90 25.18
C GLU A 922 29.61 1.86 25.58
N LEU A 923 29.27 1.41 26.80
CA LEU A 923 27.89 1.42 27.29
C LEU A 923 27.35 2.83 27.57
N ALA A 924 28.22 3.73 28.05
CA ALA A 924 27.85 5.10 28.38
C ALA A 924 27.49 5.94 27.13
N HIS A 925 27.88 5.53 25.91
CA HIS A 925 27.45 6.19 24.68
C HIS A 925 25.92 6.19 24.51
N CYS A 926 25.25 5.17 25.04
CA CYS A 926 23.79 5.07 25.01
C CYS A 926 23.10 5.78 26.18
N ARG A 927 23.85 6.45 27.08
CA ARG A 927 23.32 7.21 28.22
C ARG A 927 23.17 8.68 27.82
N PHE A 928 21.94 9.17 27.78
CA PHE A 928 21.66 10.61 27.65
C PHE A 928 20.40 11.00 28.43
N PRO A 929 20.44 12.02 29.30
CA PRO A 929 19.27 12.48 30.02
C PRO A 929 18.35 13.30 29.09
N ALA A 930 17.25 12.69 28.64
CA ALA A 930 16.32 13.34 27.70
C ALA A 930 15.76 14.68 28.24
N HIS A 931 15.54 14.77 29.55
CA HIS A 931 14.99 15.95 30.22
C HIS A 931 16.04 16.98 30.68
N VAL A 932 17.26 16.95 30.14
CA VAL A 932 18.34 17.88 30.52
C VAL A 932 17.92 19.35 30.42
N MET A 933 17.14 19.71 29.40
CA MET A 933 16.70 21.10 29.21
C MET A 933 15.70 21.55 30.28
N GLU A 934 14.77 20.67 30.66
CA GLU A 934 13.82 20.91 31.75
C GLU A 934 14.54 21.05 33.09
N GLN A 935 15.48 20.13 33.38
CA GLN A 935 16.29 20.14 34.62
C GLN A 935 17.10 21.43 34.77
N LEU A 936 17.59 21.98 33.66
CA LEU A 936 18.31 23.25 33.61
C LEU A 936 17.37 24.47 33.53
N SER A 937 16.06 24.25 33.45
CA SER A 937 15.04 25.29 33.27
C SER A 937 15.34 26.20 32.08
N VAL A 938 15.76 25.62 30.96
CA VAL A 938 16.12 26.36 29.75
C VAL A 938 14.87 27.00 29.14
N ARG A 939 15.00 28.26 28.74
CA ARG A 939 14.04 28.95 27.88
C ARG A 939 14.68 29.25 26.53
N ALA A 940 13.98 28.98 25.44
CA ALA A 940 14.38 29.42 24.11
C ALA A 940 13.65 30.70 23.69
N VAL A 941 14.34 31.56 22.94
CA VAL A 941 13.79 32.77 22.31
C VAL A 941 14.32 32.86 20.89
N CYS A 942 13.41 32.88 19.90
CA CYS A 942 13.75 33.10 18.50
C CYS A 942 13.75 34.61 18.20
N GLU A 943 14.76 35.13 17.51
CA GLU A 943 14.83 36.58 17.23
C GLU A 943 13.80 37.00 16.16
N GLU A 944 13.51 36.10 15.22
CA GLU A 944 12.57 36.27 14.11
C GLU A 944 11.11 36.15 14.56
N ALA A 945 10.86 35.43 15.65
CA ALA A 945 9.52 35.19 16.20
C ALA A 945 9.57 35.13 17.74
N GLN A 946 9.58 36.31 18.39
CA GLN A 946 9.78 36.41 19.85
C GLN A 946 8.67 35.77 20.69
N ASP A 947 7.47 35.64 20.13
CA ASP A 947 6.29 35.05 20.79
C ASP A 947 6.05 33.58 20.39
N ALA A 948 6.97 32.96 19.63
CA ALA A 948 6.83 31.56 19.22
C ALA A 948 6.87 30.61 20.43
N ASP A 949 5.99 29.61 20.45
CA ASP A 949 6.04 28.54 21.44
C ASP A 949 7.19 27.59 21.10
N THR A 950 8.22 27.60 21.95
CA THR A 950 9.45 26.83 21.77
C THR A 950 9.50 25.58 22.65
N SER A 951 8.43 25.27 23.37
CA SER A 951 8.39 24.16 24.34
C SER A 951 8.69 22.80 23.69
N ALA A 952 8.16 22.56 22.49
CA ALA A 952 8.30 21.29 21.79
C ALA A 952 9.76 20.92 21.47
N MET A 953 10.66 21.87 21.18
CA MET A 953 12.08 21.52 20.96
C MET A 953 12.88 21.35 22.25
N LEU A 954 12.30 21.61 23.42
CA LEU A 954 12.97 21.57 24.72
C LEU A 954 12.42 20.45 25.64
N ASP A 955 11.36 19.76 25.25
CA ASP A 955 10.69 18.74 26.08
C ASP A 955 11.41 17.38 26.11
N GLY A 956 12.35 17.16 25.18
CA GLY A 956 13.11 15.92 25.04
C GLY A 956 12.33 14.79 24.38
N ASN A 957 11.24 15.09 23.67
CA ASN A 957 10.37 14.12 23.01
C ASN A 957 10.53 14.17 21.48
N PRO A 958 11.16 13.17 20.84
CA PRO A 958 11.30 13.15 19.39
C PRO A 958 9.99 13.01 18.59
N ASP A 959 8.86 12.73 19.25
CA ASP A 959 7.52 12.67 18.62
C ASP A 959 6.86 14.07 18.50
N THR A 960 7.40 15.11 19.14
CA THR A 960 6.98 16.53 19.00
C THR A 960 8.01 17.31 18.19
N PHE A 961 7.66 18.52 17.71
CA PHE A 961 8.61 19.37 16.99
C PHE A 961 8.28 20.87 17.09
N PHE A 962 9.31 21.69 16.96
CA PHE A 962 9.24 23.13 16.73
C PHE A 962 9.55 23.46 15.26
N ARG A 963 8.90 24.50 14.72
CA ARG A 963 9.14 25.00 13.36
C ARG A 963 9.21 26.53 13.36
N LEU A 964 10.21 27.07 12.67
CA LEU A 964 10.48 28.50 12.50
C LEU A 964 10.63 28.82 11.00
N GLU A 965 9.95 29.85 10.53
CA GLU A 965 10.08 30.38 9.16
C GLU A 965 10.77 31.74 9.17
N GLY A 966 11.59 32.02 8.15
CA GLY A 966 12.24 33.32 7.97
C GLY A 966 13.25 33.30 6.82
N GLU A 967 14.18 34.25 6.84
CA GLU A 967 15.35 34.25 5.94
C GLU A 967 16.59 33.83 6.74
N TYR A 968 17.43 32.95 6.19
CA TYR A 968 18.70 32.65 6.85
C TYR A 968 19.62 33.89 6.92
N PRO A 969 20.39 34.09 8.00
CA PRO A 969 20.47 33.20 9.16
C PRO A 969 19.30 33.35 10.14
N LEU A 970 18.87 32.24 10.76
CA LEU A 970 17.86 32.23 11.84
C LEU A 970 18.53 32.10 13.22
N HIS A 971 18.03 32.81 14.23
CA HIS A 971 18.69 32.94 15.54
C HIS A 971 17.83 32.43 16.71
N ILE A 972 18.37 31.45 17.44
CA ILE A 972 17.74 30.84 18.62
C ILE A 972 18.63 31.05 19.84
N ARG A 973 18.13 31.77 20.85
CA ARG A 973 18.83 31.98 22.13
C ARG A 973 18.27 31.04 23.19
N LEU A 974 19.13 30.18 23.73
CA LEU A 974 18.86 29.28 24.84
C LEU A 974 19.39 29.93 26.12
N ILE A 975 18.50 30.19 27.08
CA ILE A 975 18.78 30.96 28.29
C ILE A 975 18.49 30.09 29.52
N MET A 976 19.47 30.01 30.42
CA MET A 976 19.36 29.33 31.70
C MET A 976 19.26 30.36 32.85
N PRO A 977 18.65 30.01 33.99
CA PRO A 977 18.56 30.90 35.14
C PRO A 977 19.90 31.12 35.86
N LYS A 978 20.87 30.21 35.66
CA LYS A 978 22.23 30.30 36.20
C LYS A 978 23.24 29.70 35.21
N PRO A 979 24.54 30.03 35.32
CA PRO A 979 25.56 29.43 34.47
C PRO A 979 25.75 27.93 34.75
N HIS A 980 25.89 27.14 33.69
CA HIS A 980 26.16 25.70 33.73
C HIS A 980 27.34 25.34 32.83
N ARG A 981 28.08 24.28 33.18
CA ARG A 981 29.19 23.76 32.38
C ARG A 981 28.70 22.84 31.26
N ILE A 982 28.80 23.34 30.03
CA ILE A 982 28.27 22.70 28.81
C ILE A 982 29.43 22.41 27.86
N SER A 983 29.42 21.24 27.23
CA SER A 983 30.43 20.80 26.25
C SER A 983 29.88 20.65 24.83
N GLY A 984 28.58 20.80 24.61
CA GLY A 984 27.99 20.74 23.29
C GLY A 984 26.46 20.86 23.27
N LEU A 985 25.90 20.65 22.08
CA LEU A 985 24.47 20.63 21.79
C LEU A 985 24.14 19.37 20.97
N ILE A 986 23.03 18.72 21.29
CA ILE A 986 22.39 17.70 20.47
C ILE A 986 21.22 18.36 19.75
N TYR A 987 21.14 18.14 18.44
CA TYR A 987 20.04 18.50 17.57
C TYR A 987 19.41 17.22 17.03
N VAL A 988 18.13 17.01 17.30
CA VAL A 988 17.34 15.93 16.69
C VAL A 988 16.44 16.55 15.63
N PRO A 989 16.62 16.21 14.34
CA PRO A 989 15.73 16.64 13.26
C PRO A 989 14.28 16.21 13.50
N ARG A 990 13.32 16.89 12.87
CA ARG A 990 11.89 16.53 12.95
C ARG A 990 11.71 15.10 12.43
N GLN A 991 11.14 14.20 13.23
CA GLN A 991 11.06 12.76 12.90
C GLN A 991 9.90 12.37 12.00
N ASN A 992 9.03 13.32 11.62
CA ASN A 992 7.77 13.09 10.93
C ASN A 992 7.53 14.01 9.72
N HIS A 993 8.59 14.29 8.95
CA HIS A 993 8.49 15.04 7.69
C HIS A 993 9.25 14.36 6.55
N ARG A 994 8.54 13.98 5.48
CA ARG A 994 9.07 13.21 4.34
C ARG A 994 10.16 13.94 3.55
N ASP A 995 10.03 15.25 3.32
CA ASP A 995 11.04 16.04 2.59
C ASP A 995 12.20 16.54 3.48
N HIS A 996 12.22 16.18 4.78
CA HIS A 996 13.16 16.75 5.75
C HIS A 996 13.22 18.29 5.72
N GLU A 997 12.06 18.95 5.52
CA GLU A 997 12.01 20.41 5.50
C GLU A 997 12.40 20.94 6.88
N GLY A 998 13.34 21.88 6.89
CA GLY A 998 13.81 22.53 8.11
C GLY A 998 15.06 21.91 8.74
N ASP A 999 15.60 20.84 8.15
CA ASP A 999 16.88 20.29 8.57
C ASP A 999 17.99 21.34 8.50
N MET A 1000 18.71 21.51 9.62
CA MET A 1000 19.83 22.43 9.71
C MET A 1000 21.04 21.88 8.96
N LYS A 1001 21.49 22.60 7.92
CA LYS A 1001 22.74 22.31 7.21
C LYS A 1001 23.89 23.06 7.85
N GLY A 1002 23.99 24.37 7.60
CA GLY A 1002 25.02 25.22 8.18
C GLY A 1002 24.61 25.72 9.56
N TYR A 1003 25.53 25.70 10.52
CA TYR A 1003 25.26 26.18 11.87
C TYR A 1003 26.44 26.95 12.46
N ARG A 1004 26.15 27.85 13.38
CA ARG A 1004 27.11 28.48 14.28
C ARG A 1004 26.53 28.52 15.69
N VAL A 1005 27.25 27.95 16.65
CA VAL A 1005 26.92 28.03 18.07
C VAL A 1005 27.85 29.02 18.74
N GLU A 1006 27.27 30.03 19.36
CA GLU A 1006 27.97 31.03 20.16
C GLU A 1006 27.54 30.94 21.61
N ILE A 1007 28.45 31.26 22.51
CA ILE A 1007 28.21 31.25 23.96
C ILE A 1007 28.53 32.62 24.54
N TRP A 1008 27.81 32.99 25.59
CA TRP A 1008 28.05 34.26 26.27
C TRP A 1008 29.20 34.10 27.27
N SER A 1009 30.28 34.87 27.07
CA SER A 1009 31.45 34.92 27.95
C SER A 1009 31.99 36.35 28.03
N ASP A 1010 32.39 36.80 29.22
CA ASP A 1010 33.07 38.09 29.44
C ASP A 1010 32.35 39.33 28.85
N GLY A 1011 31.01 39.29 28.77
CA GLY A 1011 30.19 40.39 28.24
C GLY A 1011 30.04 40.41 26.72
N GLY A 1012 30.41 39.33 26.01
CA GLY A 1012 30.22 39.19 24.56
C GLY A 1012 29.91 37.76 24.13
N TRP A 1013 29.56 37.60 22.85
CA TRP A 1013 29.37 36.30 22.21
C TRP A 1013 30.70 35.81 21.62
N ILE A 1014 31.06 34.57 21.91
CA ILE A 1014 32.21 33.88 21.30
C ILE A 1014 31.74 32.63 20.58
N THR A 1015 32.27 32.37 19.39
CA THR A 1015 31.96 31.14 18.63
C THR A 1015 32.56 29.93 19.34
N ALA A 1016 31.72 28.98 19.71
CA ALA A 1016 32.09 27.72 20.35
C ALA A 1016 32.20 26.57 19.34
N ALA A 1017 31.35 26.59 18.31
CA ALA A 1017 31.35 25.64 17.19
C ALA A 1017 30.73 26.28 15.94
N GLU A 1018 31.19 25.89 14.77
CA GLU A 1018 30.63 26.28 13.47
C GLU A 1018 30.94 25.18 12.45
N GLY A 1019 29.99 24.84 11.60
CA GLY A 1019 30.17 23.78 10.62
C GLY A 1019 28.91 23.47 9.82
N GLU A 1020 28.93 22.31 9.17
CA GLU A 1020 27.78 21.77 8.45
C GLU A 1020 27.40 20.40 9.01
N LEU A 1021 26.11 20.08 8.95
CA LEU A 1021 25.54 18.78 9.27
C LEU A 1021 25.02 18.12 8.00
N ALA A 1022 24.99 16.78 7.99
CA ALA A 1022 24.29 16.00 6.98
C ALA A 1022 22.79 15.93 7.35
N SER A 1023 21.92 15.81 6.34
CA SER A 1023 20.49 15.55 6.56
C SER A 1023 20.26 14.06 6.73
N SER A 1024 19.63 13.69 7.83
CA SER A 1024 19.08 12.35 8.11
C SER A 1024 18.12 12.47 9.30
N PHE A 1025 17.47 11.38 9.68
CA PHE A 1025 16.68 11.35 10.92
C PHE A 1025 17.52 11.16 12.19
N ASP A 1026 18.81 10.83 12.07
CA ASP A 1026 19.73 10.62 13.19
C ASP A 1026 19.92 11.90 14.02
N PRO A 1027 20.02 11.77 15.35
CA PRO A 1027 20.52 12.84 16.21
C PRO A 1027 21.90 13.34 15.76
N LYS A 1028 22.07 14.65 15.74
CA LYS A 1028 23.32 15.34 15.39
C LYS A 1028 23.96 15.94 16.63
N THR A 1029 25.25 15.69 16.79
CA THR A 1029 26.02 16.20 17.94
C THR A 1029 26.96 17.32 17.50
N VAL A 1030 26.86 18.47 18.17
CA VAL A 1030 27.74 19.63 18.00
C VAL A 1030 28.56 19.81 19.26
N LEU A 1031 29.84 19.43 19.22
CA LEU A 1031 30.76 19.58 20.35
C LEU A 1031 31.47 20.94 20.33
N PHE A 1032 31.65 21.51 21.51
CA PHE A 1032 32.48 22.69 21.70
C PHE A 1032 33.94 22.28 21.77
N GLY A 1033 34.85 23.12 21.26
CA GLY A 1033 36.29 22.83 21.31
C GLY A 1033 36.84 22.65 22.75
N LYS A 1034 36.12 23.14 23.76
CA LYS A 1034 36.31 22.85 25.19
C LYS A 1034 35.00 23.10 25.93
N PRO A 1035 34.76 22.44 27.08
CA PRO A 1035 33.63 22.76 27.95
C PRO A 1035 33.67 24.21 28.42
N VAL A 1036 32.52 24.88 28.49
CA VAL A 1036 32.39 26.27 28.91
C VAL A 1036 31.26 26.45 29.90
N THR A 1037 31.48 27.29 30.90
CA THR A 1037 30.46 27.70 31.87
C THR A 1037 29.76 28.96 31.36
N THR A 1038 28.46 28.87 31.06
CA THR A 1038 27.65 29.99 30.57
C THR A 1038 26.20 29.85 30.98
N ASP A 1039 25.46 30.96 31.05
CA ASP A 1039 24.00 31.00 31.23
C ASP A 1039 23.25 31.21 29.91
N ARG A 1040 23.95 31.43 28.79
CA ARG A 1040 23.35 31.76 27.49
C ARG A 1040 24.11 31.15 26.32
N VAL A 1041 23.38 30.49 25.44
CA VAL A 1041 23.88 29.93 24.18
C VAL A 1041 23.03 30.50 23.04
N ARG A 1042 23.65 30.87 21.93
CA ARG A 1042 22.98 31.28 20.69
C ARG A 1042 23.31 30.28 19.59
N LEU A 1043 22.29 29.58 19.11
CA LEU A 1043 22.34 28.80 17.89
C LEU A 1043 21.93 29.70 16.73
N THR A 1044 22.81 29.83 15.73
CA THR A 1044 22.53 30.50 14.47
C THR A 1044 22.47 29.44 13.37
N VAL A 1045 21.31 29.27 12.75
CA VAL A 1045 21.11 28.41 11.59
C VAL A 1045 21.52 29.20 10.37
N LEU A 1046 22.64 28.85 9.75
CA LEU A 1046 23.23 29.58 8.61
C LEU A 1046 22.59 29.21 7.28
N SER A 1047 22.11 27.96 7.14
CA SER A 1047 21.48 27.44 5.93
C SER A 1047 20.75 26.11 6.21
N GLY A 1048 19.83 25.76 5.32
CA GLY A 1048 19.16 24.45 5.27
C GLY A 1048 19.44 23.70 3.97
N PHE A 1049 18.72 22.61 3.75
CA PHE A 1049 18.75 21.82 2.52
C PHE A 1049 17.70 22.34 1.54
N GLU A 1050 18.14 23.01 0.48
CA GLU A 1050 17.26 23.61 -0.55
C GLU A 1050 17.63 23.12 -1.95
N SER A 1051 16.62 23.03 -2.83
CA SER A 1051 16.78 22.70 -4.25
C SER A 1051 17.07 23.96 -5.07
N GLU A 1052 17.91 23.87 -6.10
CA GLU A 1052 18.08 24.92 -7.10
C GLU A 1052 16.80 25.10 -7.94
N ASP A 1053 16.12 23.99 -8.29
CA ASP A 1053 14.79 24.02 -8.88
C ASP A 1053 13.73 24.18 -7.78
N ARG A 1054 13.07 25.33 -7.77
CA ARG A 1054 11.97 25.63 -6.86
C ARG A 1054 10.60 25.30 -7.45
N SER A 1055 10.53 24.61 -8.60
CA SER A 1055 9.27 24.12 -9.13
C SER A 1055 8.62 23.10 -8.22
N CYS A 1056 7.31 23.19 -8.03
CA CYS A 1056 6.53 22.22 -7.28
C CYS A 1056 5.16 21.98 -7.93
N TRP A 1057 4.56 20.84 -7.61
CA TRP A 1057 3.18 20.58 -7.99
C TRP A 1057 2.24 21.30 -7.05
N LYS A 1058 1.36 22.13 -7.60
CA LYS A 1058 0.33 22.85 -6.87
C LYS A 1058 -1.04 22.58 -7.47
N GLN A 1059 -2.00 22.31 -6.59
CA GLN A 1059 -3.38 22.24 -6.97
C GLN A 1059 -3.96 23.66 -7.14
N LEU A 1060 -4.48 23.95 -8.33
CA LEU A 1060 -5.17 25.18 -8.70
C LEU A 1060 -6.67 24.92 -8.94
N GLN A 1061 -7.42 25.97 -9.33
CA GLN A 1061 -8.87 25.91 -9.50
C GLN A 1061 -9.33 24.91 -10.57
N ASP A 1062 -8.47 24.39 -11.44
CA ASP A 1062 -8.85 23.50 -12.53
C ASP A 1062 -8.01 22.21 -12.57
N GLY A 1063 -7.20 21.95 -11.54
CA GLY A 1063 -6.44 20.72 -11.32
C GLY A 1063 -4.99 20.99 -10.94
N TRP A 1064 -4.07 20.06 -11.17
CA TRP A 1064 -2.67 20.19 -10.74
C TRP A 1064 -1.74 20.70 -11.85
N TYR A 1065 -0.86 21.62 -11.45
CA TYR A 1065 0.10 22.28 -12.32
C TYR A 1065 1.45 22.41 -11.64
N ARG A 1066 2.51 22.45 -12.44
CA ARG A 1066 3.83 22.84 -11.95
C ARG A 1066 3.90 24.36 -11.90
N VAL A 1067 4.29 24.87 -10.75
CA VAL A 1067 4.48 26.30 -10.49
C VAL A 1067 5.88 26.54 -9.93
N ASP A 1068 6.45 27.70 -10.22
CA ASP A 1068 7.68 28.16 -9.56
C ASP A 1068 7.32 28.66 -8.15
N ASP A 1069 7.92 28.06 -7.11
CA ASP A 1069 7.72 28.40 -5.70
C ASP A 1069 8.90 29.23 -5.17
N SER A 1070 9.33 30.23 -5.95
CA SER A 1070 10.47 31.08 -5.64
C SER A 1070 10.32 31.84 -4.31
N ASP A 1071 9.08 32.12 -3.89
CA ASP A 1071 8.74 32.92 -2.71
C ASP A 1071 8.66 32.08 -1.40
N ARG A 1072 8.96 30.78 -1.44
CA ARG A 1072 8.94 29.92 -0.24
C ARG A 1072 9.98 30.40 0.79
N PRO A 1073 9.56 30.63 2.05
CA PRO A 1073 10.49 31.04 3.12
C PRO A 1073 11.46 29.91 3.46
N SER A 1074 12.63 30.27 3.99
CA SER A 1074 13.52 29.29 4.61
C SER A 1074 12.91 28.80 5.92
N VAL A 1075 13.20 27.55 6.26
CA VAL A 1075 12.59 26.86 7.41
C VAL A 1075 13.67 26.28 8.31
N PHE A 1076 13.47 26.33 9.62
CA PHE A 1076 14.19 25.51 10.58
C PHE A 1076 13.19 24.68 11.38
N ALA A 1077 13.49 23.40 11.57
CA ALA A 1077 12.69 22.52 12.41
C ALA A 1077 13.58 21.65 13.31
N ALA A 1078 13.12 21.42 14.54
CA ALA A 1078 13.79 20.56 15.50
C ALA A 1078 12.76 19.77 16.28
N ALA A 1079 12.96 18.45 16.39
CA ALA A 1079 12.25 17.65 17.38
C ALA A 1079 12.83 17.92 18.77
N VAL A 1080 14.16 17.94 18.90
CA VAL A 1080 14.83 18.19 20.17
C VAL A 1080 16.08 19.06 19.97
N LEU A 1081 16.28 20.02 20.87
CA LEU A 1081 17.56 20.65 21.17
C LEU A 1081 17.92 20.34 22.62
N ALA A 1082 19.08 19.75 22.86
CA ALA A 1082 19.50 19.36 24.20
C ALA A 1082 20.96 19.72 24.47
N PHE A 1083 21.28 20.25 25.66
CA PHE A 1083 22.67 20.49 26.04
C PHE A 1083 23.40 19.22 26.45
N ILE A 1084 24.69 19.15 26.13
CA ILE A 1084 25.61 18.15 26.68
C ILE A 1084 26.29 18.79 27.89
N CYS A 1085 25.87 18.39 29.10
CA CYS A 1085 26.37 18.93 30.36
C CYS A 1085 27.38 18.00 31.03
N GLU A 1086 28.43 18.57 31.61
CA GLU A 1086 29.43 17.81 32.40
C GLU A 1086 29.06 17.69 33.88
N GLU A 1087 28.00 18.38 34.31
CA GLU A 1087 27.51 18.37 35.68
C GLU A 1087 26.60 17.16 35.91
N THR A 1088 26.74 16.50 37.07
CA THR A 1088 25.76 15.50 37.52
C THR A 1088 24.47 16.24 37.91
N LEU A 1089 23.43 16.10 37.12
CA LEU A 1089 22.08 16.59 37.43
C LEU A 1089 21.41 15.61 38.39
N GLU A 1090 20.62 16.11 39.36
CA GLU A 1090 19.96 15.25 40.35
C GLU A 1090 19.11 14.16 39.66
N GLU A 1091 19.27 12.90 40.11
CA GLU A 1091 18.43 11.78 39.64
C GLU A 1091 16.96 12.07 40.00
N TRP A 1092 16.05 11.81 39.06
CA TRP A 1092 14.61 11.85 39.31
C TRP A 1092 14.25 10.95 40.50
N LYS A 1093 13.54 11.52 41.49
CA LYS A 1093 12.82 10.71 42.49
C LYS A 1093 11.43 10.43 41.95
N ASP A 1094 11.14 9.15 41.69
CA ASP A 1094 9.85 8.55 41.36
C ASP A 1094 8.69 9.54 41.22
N GLY A 1095 8.51 10.05 39.99
CA GLY A 1095 7.28 10.69 39.56
C GLY A 1095 6.52 9.68 38.72
N SER A 1096 5.39 9.22 39.28
CA SER A 1096 4.33 8.43 38.64
C SER A 1096 4.43 8.28 37.12
N ALA A 1097 4.45 7.02 36.66
CA ALA A 1097 4.22 6.58 35.30
C ALA A 1097 3.63 7.70 34.43
N ALA A 1098 4.46 8.27 33.55
CA ALA A 1098 3.93 9.05 32.44
C ALA A 1098 2.89 8.14 31.79
N THR A 1099 1.62 8.49 31.96
CA THR A 1099 0.54 7.82 31.26
C THR A 1099 0.96 7.82 29.81
N VAL A 1100 1.16 6.63 29.25
CA VAL A 1100 1.21 6.41 27.81
C VAL A 1100 -0.13 6.91 27.30
N GLN A 1101 -0.23 8.21 27.05
CA GLN A 1101 -1.24 8.70 26.14
C GLN A 1101 -0.82 8.12 24.80
N GLU A 1102 -1.66 7.26 24.25
CA GLU A 1102 -1.69 7.08 22.81
C GLU A 1102 -1.87 8.49 22.23
N VAL A 1103 -0.76 9.10 21.83
CA VAL A 1103 -0.80 10.24 20.94
C VAL A 1103 -1.27 9.65 19.62
N VAL A 1104 -2.59 9.63 19.44
CA VAL A 1104 -3.19 9.49 18.12
C VAL A 1104 -2.63 10.66 17.34
N SER A 1105 -1.68 10.35 16.47
CA SER A 1105 -1.07 11.27 15.54
C SER A 1105 -2.17 12.07 14.84
N ALA A 1106 -2.39 13.30 15.30
CA ALA A 1106 -3.19 14.28 14.58
C ALA A 1106 -2.30 14.98 13.53
N THR A 1107 -1.58 14.22 12.70
CA THR A 1107 -0.92 14.80 11.53
C THR A 1107 -1.92 14.86 10.39
N LYS A 1108 -2.68 15.96 10.36
CA LYS A 1108 -3.31 16.43 9.12
C LYS A 1108 -2.28 16.63 7.99
N GLU A 1109 -0.99 16.80 8.32
CA GLU A 1109 0.08 17.06 7.36
C GLU A 1109 0.63 15.82 6.64
N ILE A 1110 0.52 14.61 7.20
CA ILE A 1110 0.83 13.37 6.45
C ILE A 1110 -0.32 13.05 5.47
N GLU A 1111 -1.49 13.67 5.68
CA GLU A 1111 -2.75 13.39 5.00
C GLU A 1111 -3.13 14.42 3.90
N GLN A 1112 -2.22 15.33 3.52
CA GLN A 1112 -2.39 16.24 2.37
C GLN A 1112 -1.37 15.98 1.24
#